data_AF-A0A6J1P143-F1
#
_entry.id   AF-A0A6J1P143-F1
#
_cell.length_a   1.000
_cell.length_b   1.000
_cell.length_c   1.000
_cell.angle_alpha   90.00
_cell.angle_beta   90.00
_cell.angle_gamma   90.00
#
_symmetry.space_group_name_H-M   'P 1'
#
loop_
_entity.id
_entity.type
_entity.pdbx_description
1 polymer ?
#
loop_
_entity_poly.entity_id
_entity_poly.type
_entity_poly.pdbx_seq_one_letter_code
_entity_poly.pdbx_strand_id
1 'polypeptide(L)'
;MISRSKHRSSVEVCSDCGASDPSWASINRGLLLCAECCSVHRSMGRHISHVKSLRQGTWPPSLLSMVQALTAQNVNSIWEHSLLDTSAPKHLRKKPQPKDPLHPIKSEFILAKHLRLAYVLRARRDEPPSELGRQLHSAVRSASLDTAMRLLAQGADPNYYNQEKGSTCLHVACRAGQPAQAELLVSWGADPTARDSGGNSPSDCARQGGHSELGDRLTELVYEATDRMIHFLTGERPDHAAGRHYIVPRAHDTHEMTDVAKAARGKLQLLPNHLFEELVMDIYDEIDRRETEAIWQTSATGLERCGVAFLPVNPALSAPRNQGRQKLARLSAPELATLLRDVLLDATRRQRIASLQPRGLTGPVNPLLSASHLKHFSQMSDDEPLYDSVASDEDYAALAPIELDISSLDPRAGETVSSTYNPSLPTEHSSELPRTHSPSPAHVPERKQEIETLKKELDNRDSTITELKNQLKNLQTIVEQLTKENSALKTTSSVDDDHSMTSQNSISESNNVVELPQERGRSLETDQLVLVEEARQSLKAPQRPVSMFEPREGPKNNWQVTKHQLTSIPGLERSLTQSALEGGVSLSDDGASGSGAGLVGGEGLEVQRRAEAVTRCIQELWAAARLQRNKLPECADSIRRTVTALLALFPQTCTDAALQQVIVDLRSASEEVILACSSRAPLDQVRNAAYDLAKATKLLVTHFQPS
;
A
#
# COMPACT_ATOMS: atom_id res chain seq x y z
N MET A 1 -25.76 22.07 -44.86
CA MET A 1 -26.59 21.11 -44.12
C MET A 1 -26.06 19.72 -44.42
N ILE A 2 -25.49 19.02 -43.43
CA ILE A 2 -24.97 17.65 -43.60
C ILE A 2 -25.93 16.69 -42.90
N SER A 3 -26.28 15.61 -43.59
CA SER A 3 -27.28 14.62 -43.16
C SER A 3 -26.86 13.97 -41.84
N ARG A 4 -27.64 14.18 -40.77
CA ARG A 4 -27.53 13.38 -39.54
C ARG A 4 -28.12 12.00 -39.82
N SER A 5 -27.25 11.00 -40.01
CA SER A 5 -27.63 9.60 -39.93
C SER A 5 -28.29 9.33 -38.57
N LYS A 6 -29.50 8.75 -38.59
CA LYS A 6 -30.23 8.37 -37.36
C LYS A 6 -29.56 7.15 -36.72
N HIS A 7 -28.45 7.35 -36.01
CA HIS A 7 -28.04 6.41 -34.99
C HIS A 7 -29.07 6.47 -33.86
N ARG A 8 -29.64 5.30 -33.56
CA ARG A 8 -30.64 5.09 -32.51
C ARG A 8 -29.94 5.34 -31.17
N SER A 9 -30.07 6.54 -30.62
CA SER A 9 -29.39 6.92 -29.39
C SER A 9 -29.81 5.97 -28.26
N SER A 10 -28.91 5.07 -27.87
CA SER A 10 -28.99 4.40 -26.58
C SER A 10 -29.04 5.51 -25.52
N VAL A 11 -30.13 5.57 -24.76
CA VAL A 11 -30.24 6.53 -23.67
C VAL A 11 -29.12 6.22 -22.68
N GLU A 12 -28.20 7.16 -22.48
CA GLU A 12 -27.09 6.99 -21.55
C GLU A 12 -27.66 6.93 -20.12
N VAL A 13 -27.56 5.74 -19.53
CA VAL A 13 -28.08 5.44 -18.20
C VAL A 13 -26.99 4.80 -17.35
N CYS A 14 -27.10 4.97 -16.03
CA CYS A 14 -26.27 4.28 -15.05
C CYS A 14 -26.39 2.77 -15.22
N SER A 15 -25.26 2.12 -15.38
CA SER A 15 -25.15 0.69 -15.68
C SER A 15 -25.62 -0.20 -14.53
N ASP A 16 -25.69 0.30 -13.29
CA ASP A 16 -26.08 -0.49 -12.12
C ASP A 16 -27.53 -0.26 -11.67
N CYS A 17 -28.03 0.98 -11.68
CA CYS A 17 -29.38 1.32 -11.22
C CYS A 17 -30.34 1.88 -12.29
N GLY A 18 -29.87 2.09 -13.53
CA GLY A 18 -30.68 2.62 -14.63
C GLY A 18 -31.02 4.12 -14.54
N ALA A 19 -30.41 4.88 -13.61
CA ALA A 19 -30.62 6.32 -13.51
C ALA A 19 -30.16 7.04 -14.80
N SER A 20 -30.92 8.03 -15.27
CA SER A 20 -30.55 8.87 -16.41
C SER A 20 -29.34 9.76 -16.12
N ASP A 21 -28.65 10.20 -17.18
CA ASP A 21 -27.60 11.23 -17.14
C ASP A 21 -26.40 10.87 -16.24
N PRO A 22 -25.73 9.72 -16.48
CA PRO A 22 -24.55 9.30 -15.71
C PRO A 22 -23.41 10.32 -15.83
N SER A 23 -22.79 10.66 -14.70
CA SER A 23 -21.72 11.67 -14.60
C SER A 23 -20.32 11.09 -14.41
N TRP A 24 -20.22 9.76 -14.26
CA TRP A 24 -18.98 9.03 -14.02
C TRP A 24 -18.89 7.80 -14.93
N ALA A 25 -17.70 7.24 -15.08
CA ALA A 25 -17.48 5.97 -15.75
C ALA A 25 -16.51 5.08 -14.98
N SER A 26 -16.68 3.77 -15.13
CA SER A 26 -15.73 2.72 -14.74
C SER A 26 -14.98 2.26 -15.99
N ILE A 27 -13.73 2.70 -16.15
CA ILE A 27 -12.93 2.57 -17.37
C ILE A 27 -12.69 1.09 -17.70
N ASN A 28 -12.13 0.33 -16.76
CA ASN A 28 -11.82 -1.10 -16.94
C ASN A 28 -13.08 -1.99 -17.07
N ARG A 29 -14.27 -1.46 -16.76
CA ARG A 29 -15.55 -2.17 -16.94
C ARG A 29 -16.31 -1.72 -18.21
N GLY A 30 -15.93 -0.59 -18.81
CA GLY A 30 -16.61 0.01 -19.96
C GLY A 30 -18.01 0.57 -19.63
N LEU A 31 -18.25 0.99 -18.38
CA LEU A 31 -19.60 1.30 -17.87
C LEU A 31 -19.76 2.77 -17.48
N LEU A 32 -20.93 3.34 -17.77
CA LEU A 32 -21.35 4.65 -17.27
C LEU A 32 -22.09 4.49 -15.92
N LEU A 33 -21.88 5.43 -14.99
CA LEU A 33 -22.35 5.40 -13.60
C LEU A 33 -22.96 6.75 -13.19
N CYS A 34 -24.04 6.72 -12.40
CA CYS A 34 -24.49 7.90 -11.65
C CYS A 34 -23.59 8.16 -10.43
N ALA A 35 -23.70 9.34 -9.82
CA ALA A 35 -22.93 9.70 -8.62
C ALA A 35 -23.12 8.69 -7.48
N GLU A 36 -24.35 8.37 -7.11
CA GLU A 36 -24.64 7.43 -6.01
C GLU A 36 -23.93 6.07 -6.20
N CYS A 37 -24.05 5.46 -7.39
CA CYS A 37 -23.40 4.17 -7.67
C CYS A 37 -21.86 4.31 -7.76
N CYS A 38 -21.38 5.43 -8.28
CA CYS A 38 -19.96 5.78 -8.29
C CYS A 38 -19.36 5.80 -6.86
N SER A 39 -20.09 6.28 -5.85
CA SER A 39 -19.62 6.27 -4.45
C SER A 39 -19.20 4.87 -3.96
N VAL A 40 -19.95 3.83 -4.35
CA VAL A 40 -19.64 2.42 -4.04
C VAL A 40 -18.49 1.89 -4.91
N HIS A 41 -18.40 2.30 -6.18
CA HIS A 41 -17.24 1.97 -7.01
C HIS A 41 -15.93 2.52 -6.44
N ARG A 42 -15.96 3.71 -5.84
CA ARG A 42 -14.79 4.32 -5.18
C ARG A 42 -14.37 3.57 -3.91
N SER A 43 -15.31 2.99 -3.15
CA SER A 43 -14.98 2.23 -1.93
C SER A 43 -14.41 0.83 -2.20
N MET A 44 -14.63 0.26 -3.39
CA MET A 44 -13.99 -1.00 -3.82
C MET A 44 -12.53 -0.81 -4.27
N GLY A 45 -12.14 0.40 -4.69
CA GLY A 45 -10.78 0.71 -5.13
C GLY A 45 -10.44 0.26 -6.56
N ARG A 46 -9.30 0.76 -7.06
CA ARG A 46 -8.90 0.65 -8.48
C ARG A 46 -8.79 -0.79 -8.98
N HIS A 47 -8.27 -1.70 -8.14
CA HIS A 47 -8.17 -3.14 -8.43
C HIS A 47 -9.51 -3.82 -8.79
N ILE A 48 -10.66 -3.19 -8.47
CA ILE A 48 -11.99 -3.60 -8.94
C ILE A 48 -12.53 -2.64 -10.02
N SER A 49 -12.42 -1.33 -9.81
CA SER A 49 -13.01 -0.29 -10.68
C SER A 49 -12.14 0.97 -10.80
N HIS A 50 -11.71 1.28 -12.02
CA HIS A 50 -11.06 2.54 -12.40
C HIS A 50 -12.11 3.64 -12.63
N VAL A 51 -12.37 4.46 -11.62
CA VAL A 51 -13.40 5.52 -11.67
C VAL A 51 -12.85 6.81 -12.28
N LYS A 52 -13.60 7.44 -13.19
CA LYS A 52 -13.27 8.78 -13.73
C LYS A 52 -14.54 9.59 -14.02
N SER A 53 -14.51 10.89 -13.77
CA SER A 53 -15.65 11.78 -14.06
C SER A 53 -15.78 12.04 -15.55
N LEU A 54 -17.01 12.06 -16.08
CA LEU A 54 -17.30 12.40 -17.47
C LEU A 54 -17.40 13.91 -17.70
N ARG A 55 -17.64 14.70 -16.62
CA ARG A 55 -17.84 16.15 -16.71
C ARG A 55 -16.64 16.99 -16.26
N GLN A 56 -15.69 16.39 -15.55
CA GLN A 56 -14.52 17.09 -15.00
C GLN A 56 -13.24 16.28 -15.25
N GLY A 57 -12.14 17.00 -15.52
CA GLY A 57 -10.83 16.44 -15.81
C GLY A 57 -10.64 16.01 -17.27
N THR A 58 -9.38 15.88 -17.68
CA THR A 58 -8.99 15.59 -19.07
C THR A 58 -9.13 14.10 -19.40
N TRP A 59 -9.67 13.79 -20.57
CA TRP A 59 -9.76 12.44 -21.13
C TRP A 59 -8.87 12.30 -22.37
N PRO A 60 -8.03 11.25 -22.48
CA PRO A 60 -7.46 10.84 -23.76
C PRO A 60 -8.60 10.49 -24.75
N PRO A 61 -8.59 11.00 -25.99
CA PRO A 61 -9.68 10.75 -26.95
C PRO A 61 -9.92 9.26 -27.25
N SER A 62 -8.84 8.49 -27.35
CA SER A 62 -8.83 7.02 -27.51
C SER A 62 -9.50 6.30 -26.35
N LEU A 63 -9.22 6.71 -25.11
CA LEU A 63 -9.78 6.12 -23.89
C LEU A 63 -11.28 6.43 -23.75
N LEU A 64 -11.71 7.66 -24.06
CA LEU A 64 -13.13 8.02 -24.05
C LEU A 64 -13.90 7.26 -25.15
N SER A 65 -13.33 7.19 -26.35
CA SER A 65 -13.89 6.43 -27.48
C SER A 65 -14.06 4.94 -27.13
N MET A 66 -13.09 4.34 -26.43
CA MET A 66 -13.18 2.96 -25.91
C MET A 66 -14.38 2.76 -24.97
N VAL A 67 -14.55 3.63 -23.96
CA VAL A 67 -15.67 3.54 -23.01
C VAL A 67 -17.03 3.77 -23.70
N GLN A 68 -17.10 4.74 -24.61
CA GLN A 68 -18.32 5.02 -25.40
C GLN A 68 -18.68 3.85 -26.31
N ALA A 69 -17.71 3.26 -27.01
CA ALA A 69 -17.92 2.11 -27.89
C ALA A 69 -18.37 0.85 -27.13
N LEU A 70 -17.78 0.56 -25.96
CA LEU A 70 -18.25 -0.52 -25.07
C LEU A 70 -19.68 -0.28 -24.56
N THR A 71 -20.00 0.96 -24.17
CA THR A 71 -21.35 1.33 -23.74
C THR A 71 -22.36 1.14 -24.88
N ALA A 72 -22.04 1.61 -26.09
CA ALA A 72 -22.88 1.46 -27.27
C ALA A 72 -23.07 0.00 -27.72
N GLN A 73 -22.09 -0.88 -27.46
CA GLN A 73 -22.16 -2.32 -27.68
C GLN A 73 -22.92 -3.08 -26.57
N ASN A 74 -23.45 -2.38 -25.55
CA ASN A 74 -24.12 -2.98 -24.39
C ASN A 74 -23.24 -3.99 -23.64
N VAL A 75 -21.98 -3.61 -23.38
CA VAL A 75 -21.01 -4.38 -22.57
C VAL A 75 -21.58 -4.80 -21.20
N ASN A 76 -22.56 -4.07 -20.66
CA ASN A 76 -23.22 -4.40 -19.41
C ASN A 76 -23.88 -5.80 -19.42
N SER A 77 -24.19 -6.34 -20.61
CA SER A 77 -24.65 -7.73 -20.79
C SER A 77 -23.63 -8.80 -20.39
N ILE A 78 -22.33 -8.47 -20.33
CA ILE A 78 -21.27 -9.36 -19.80
C ILE A 78 -21.35 -9.39 -18.27
N TRP A 79 -21.50 -8.22 -17.64
CA TRP A 79 -21.54 -8.04 -16.20
C TRP A 79 -22.87 -8.45 -15.56
N GLU A 80 -23.92 -8.60 -16.35
CA GLU A 80 -25.28 -8.97 -15.92
C GLU A 80 -25.80 -10.23 -16.63
N HIS A 81 -24.91 -11.06 -17.18
CA HIS A 81 -25.28 -12.21 -18.03
C HIS A 81 -26.33 -13.13 -17.40
N SER A 82 -26.16 -13.54 -16.14
CA SER A 82 -27.13 -14.41 -15.46
C SER A 82 -28.45 -13.70 -15.10
N LEU A 83 -28.49 -12.37 -15.08
CA LEU A 83 -29.72 -11.60 -14.89
C LEU A 83 -30.55 -11.54 -16.19
N LEU A 84 -29.90 -11.73 -17.35
CA LEU A 84 -30.57 -11.79 -18.65
C LEU A 84 -31.22 -13.16 -18.91
N ASP A 85 -30.72 -14.23 -18.28
CA ASP A 85 -31.27 -15.58 -18.39
C ASP A 85 -32.76 -15.65 -18.01
N THR A 86 -33.60 -16.04 -18.97
CA THR A 86 -35.05 -16.14 -18.78
C THR A 86 -35.51 -17.38 -18.03
N SER A 87 -34.64 -18.38 -17.83
CA SER A 87 -34.93 -19.57 -17.05
C SER A 87 -34.87 -19.33 -15.53
N ALA A 88 -34.11 -18.32 -15.09
CA ALA A 88 -33.90 -18.04 -13.67
C ALA A 88 -35.14 -17.39 -12.99
N PRO A 89 -35.46 -17.78 -11.73
CA PRO A 89 -36.54 -17.18 -10.95
C PRO A 89 -36.48 -15.65 -10.86
N LYS A 90 -37.64 -14.99 -11.02
CA LYS A 90 -37.75 -13.51 -11.09
C LYS A 90 -37.10 -12.77 -9.90
N HIS A 91 -37.09 -13.36 -8.70
CA HIS A 91 -36.51 -12.75 -7.51
C HIS A 91 -34.97 -12.67 -7.56
N LEU A 92 -34.30 -13.60 -8.26
CA LEU A 92 -32.84 -13.58 -8.47
C LEU A 92 -32.39 -12.60 -9.56
N ARG A 93 -33.34 -12.01 -10.30
CA ARG A 93 -33.09 -11.14 -11.46
C ARG A 93 -33.34 -9.66 -11.19
N LYS A 94 -33.51 -9.26 -9.92
CA LYS A 94 -33.92 -7.90 -9.55
C LYS A 94 -32.72 -6.94 -9.53
N LYS A 95 -32.60 -6.15 -10.60
CA LYS A 95 -31.70 -4.98 -10.66
C LYS A 95 -32.29 -3.80 -9.85
N PRO A 96 -31.47 -3.06 -9.07
CA PRO A 96 -31.95 -1.89 -8.34
C PRO A 96 -32.45 -0.80 -9.28
N GLN A 97 -33.38 0.01 -8.79
CA GLN A 97 -33.99 1.13 -9.51
C GLN A 97 -33.31 2.47 -9.15
N PRO A 98 -33.52 3.54 -9.94
CA PRO A 98 -32.91 4.84 -9.67
C PRO A 98 -33.31 5.41 -8.30
N LYS A 99 -34.51 5.06 -7.80
CA LYS A 99 -35.06 5.54 -6.53
C LYS A 99 -34.75 4.64 -5.32
N ASP A 100 -34.13 3.48 -5.52
CA ASP A 100 -33.80 2.58 -4.41
C ASP A 100 -32.72 3.21 -3.52
N PRO A 101 -32.72 2.98 -2.20
CA PRO A 101 -31.68 3.50 -1.31
C PRO A 101 -30.27 2.99 -1.68
N LEU A 102 -29.28 3.86 -1.51
CA LEU A 102 -27.88 3.54 -1.78
C LEU A 102 -27.41 2.32 -0.94
N HIS A 103 -27.71 2.34 0.35
CA HIS A 103 -27.44 1.25 1.27
C HIS A 103 -28.75 0.68 1.86
N PRO A 104 -28.89 -0.65 1.98
CA PRO A 104 -27.99 -1.67 1.44
C PRO A 104 -28.16 -1.88 -0.08
N ILE A 105 -29.34 -1.61 -0.63
CA ILE A 105 -29.84 -2.18 -1.91
C ILE A 105 -28.90 -1.96 -3.11
N LYS A 106 -28.58 -0.71 -3.47
CA LYS A 106 -27.66 -0.45 -4.59
C LYS A 106 -26.25 -0.98 -4.28
N SER A 107 -25.75 -0.77 -3.07
CA SER A 107 -24.39 -1.18 -2.67
C SER A 107 -24.17 -2.69 -2.70
N GLU A 108 -25.13 -3.50 -2.23
CA GLU A 108 -25.04 -4.96 -2.26
C GLU A 108 -25.05 -5.50 -3.68
N PHE A 109 -25.90 -4.94 -4.55
CA PHE A 109 -25.93 -5.28 -5.98
C PHE A 109 -24.61 -4.94 -6.67
N ILE A 110 -24.06 -3.74 -6.46
CA ILE A 110 -22.77 -3.29 -7.02
C ILE A 110 -21.64 -4.22 -6.55
N LEU A 111 -21.59 -4.57 -5.26
CA LEU A 111 -20.60 -5.50 -4.71
C LEU A 111 -20.79 -6.94 -5.26
N ALA A 112 -22.03 -7.40 -5.43
CA ALA A 112 -22.30 -8.71 -6.05
C ALA A 112 -21.84 -8.74 -7.52
N LYS A 113 -22.14 -7.68 -8.27
CA LYS A 113 -21.82 -7.55 -9.70
C LYS A 113 -20.32 -7.42 -9.98
N HIS A 114 -19.62 -6.51 -9.29
CA HIS A 114 -18.25 -6.11 -9.67
C HIS A 114 -17.14 -6.73 -8.82
N LEU A 115 -17.39 -6.95 -7.52
CA LEU A 115 -16.42 -7.56 -6.59
C LEU A 115 -16.58 -9.08 -6.54
N ARG A 116 -17.81 -9.61 -6.39
CA ARG A 116 -18.07 -11.06 -6.35
C ARG A 116 -18.22 -11.70 -7.73
N LEU A 117 -18.36 -10.89 -8.79
CA LEU A 117 -18.58 -11.31 -10.17
C LEU A 117 -19.76 -12.32 -10.29
N ALA A 118 -20.82 -12.10 -9.51
CA ALA A 118 -21.89 -13.07 -9.29
C ALA A 118 -22.73 -13.36 -10.55
N TYR A 119 -22.77 -12.42 -11.49
CA TYR A 119 -23.62 -12.50 -12.69
C TYR A 119 -22.85 -12.67 -14.00
N VAL A 120 -21.51 -12.78 -13.93
CA VAL A 120 -20.63 -12.92 -15.11
C VAL A 120 -20.59 -14.38 -15.57
N LEU A 121 -20.67 -14.61 -16.89
CA LEU A 121 -20.42 -15.93 -17.46
C LEU A 121 -18.96 -16.34 -17.24
N ARG A 122 -18.73 -17.36 -16.42
CA ARG A 122 -17.39 -17.91 -16.17
C ARG A 122 -17.00 -18.89 -17.28
N ALA A 123 -15.71 -18.93 -17.60
CA ALA A 123 -15.13 -19.94 -18.49
C ALA A 123 -15.39 -21.36 -17.94
N ARG A 124 -15.38 -22.37 -18.83
CA ARG A 124 -15.53 -23.78 -18.44
C ARG A 124 -14.30 -24.21 -17.63
N ARG A 125 -14.48 -25.07 -16.62
CA ARG A 125 -13.38 -25.53 -15.75
C ARG A 125 -12.33 -26.35 -16.51
N ASP A 126 -12.71 -26.94 -17.63
CA ASP A 126 -11.90 -27.87 -18.43
C ASP A 126 -11.12 -27.18 -19.57
N GLU A 127 -11.34 -25.87 -19.78
CA GLU A 127 -10.68 -25.11 -20.84
C GLU A 127 -9.29 -24.62 -20.36
N PRO A 128 -8.18 -24.95 -21.04
CA PRO A 128 -6.86 -24.58 -20.55
C PRO A 128 -6.68 -23.05 -20.59
N PRO A 129 -6.08 -22.40 -19.57
CA PRO A 129 -5.98 -20.93 -19.50
C PRO A 129 -5.30 -20.27 -20.71
N SER A 130 -4.44 -21.00 -21.42
CA SER A 130 -3.79 -20.56 -22.66
C SER A 130 -4.75 -20.46 -23.87
N GLU A 131 -5.89 -21.15 -23.85
CA GLU A 131 -6.92 -21.09 -24.89
C GLU A 131 -7.59 -19.73 -24.93
N LEU A 132 -8.06 -19.23 -23.78
CA LEU A 132 -8.65 -17.89 -23.66
C LEU A 132 -7.66 -16.79 -24.10
N GLY A 133 -6.38 -16.95 -23.77
CA GLY A 133 -5.30 -16.07 -24.26
C GLY A 133 -5.16 -16.12 -25.78
N ARG A 134 -5.19 -17.31 -26.39
CA ARG A 134 -5.14 -17.50 -27.86
C ARG A 134 -6.39 -16.93 -28.56
N GLN A 135 -7.57 -17.12 -27.98
CA GLN A 135 -8.82 -16.54 -28.45
C GLN A 135 -8.75 -15.00 -28.41
N LEU A 136 -8.27 -14.42 -27.30
CA LEU A 136 -8.08 -12.97 -27.16
C LEU A 136 -7.09 -12.45 -28.22
N HIS A 137 -5.95 -13.10 -28.39
CA HIS A 137 -4.95 -12.76 -29.40
C HIS A 137 -5.50 -12.81 -30.85
N SER A 138 -6.54 -13.61 -31.11
CA SER A 138 -7.25 -13.61 -32.38
C SER A 138 -8.29 -12.49 -32.46
N ALA A 139 -9.08 -12.29 -31.40
CA ALA A 139 -10.16 -11.32 -31.33
C ALA A 139 -9.69 -9.86 -31.50
N VAL A 140 -8.54 -9.50 -30.90
CA VAL A 140 -7.94 -8.14 -30.97
C VAL A 140 -7.42 -7.74 -32.35
N ARG A 141 -7.55 -8.61 -33.36
CA ARG A 141 -7.39 -8.25 -34.78
C ARG A 141 -8.60 -7.47 -35.31
N SER A 142 -9.74 -7.54 -34.64
CA SER A 142 -10.98 -6.86 -35.02
C SER A 142 -11.31 -5.76 -34.02
N ALA A 143 -11.93 -4.68 -34.48
CA ALA A 143 -12.40 -3.58 -33.61
C ALA A 143 -13.60 -3.95 -32.69
N SER A 144 -13.89 -5.25 -32.51
CA SER A 144 -14.99 -5.75 -31.68
C SER A 144 -14.58 -5.79 -30.20
N LEU A 145 -14.73 -4.64 -29.53
CA LEU A 145 -14.39 -4.51 -28.11
C LEU A 145 -15.20 -5.46 -27.21
N ASP A 146 -16.49 -5.73 -27.48
CA ASP A 146 -17.28 -6.70 -26.70
C ASP A 146 -16.63 -8.09 -26.65
N THR A 147 -16.10 -8.58 -27.78
CA THR A 147 -15.48 -9.92 -27.84
C THR A 147 -14.23 -9.98 -26.98
N ALA A 148 -13.33 -9.00 -27.11
CA ALA A 148 -12.13 -8.90 -26.28
C ALA A 148 -12.48 -8.73 -24.79
N MET A 149 -13.45 -7.86 -24.49
CA MET A 149 -13.92 -7.58 -23.13
C MET A 149 -14.57 -8.80 -22.45
N ARG A 150 -15.31 -9.62 -23.21
CA ARG A 150 -15.92 -10.86 -22.75
C ARG A 150 -14.86 -11.91 -22.38
N LEU A 151 -13.81 -12.02 -23.19
CA LEU A 151 -12.66 -12.90 -22.93
C LEU A 151 -11.86 -12.42 -21.71
N LEU A 152 -11.63 -11.12 -21.57
CA LEU A 152 -10.99 -10.52 -20.39
C LEU A 152 -11.82 -10.75 -19.11
N ALA A 153 -13.15 -10.54 -19.15
CA ALA A 153 -14.05 -10.84 -18.04
C ALA A 153 -14.12 -12.35 -17.71
N GLN A 154 -13.91 -13.22 -18.71
CA GLN A 154 -13.72 -14.66 -18.52
C GLN A 154 -12.32 -15.04 -18.02
N GLY A 155 -11.39 -14.09 -17.90
CA GLY A 155 -10.05 -14.27 -17.34
C GLY A 155 -8.98 -14.66 -18.35
N ALA A 156 -9.11 -14.27 -19.62
CA ALA A 156 -7.99 -14.28 -20.57
C ALA A 156 -6.84 -13.40 -20.06
N ASP A 157 -5.59 -13.83 -20.23
CA ASP A 157 -4.42 -13.02 -19.84
C ASP A 157 -4.17 -11.92 -20.90
N PRO A 158 -4.24 -10.62 -20.55
CA PRO A 158 -3.97 -9.53 -21.49
C PRO A 158 -2.52 -9.51 -21.98
N ASN A 159 -1.59 -10.11 -21.22
CA ASN A 159 -0.18 -10.27 -21.57
C ASN A 159 0.14 -11.62 -22.23
N TYR A 160 -0.88 -12.38 -22.66
CA TYR A 160 -0.66 -13.63 -23.38
C TYR A 160 0.28 -13.44 -24.59
N TYR A 161 1.41 -14.14 -24.56
CA TYR A 161 2.38 -14.19 -25.64
C TYR A 161 2.11 -15.42 -26.52
N ASN A 162 1.78 -15.20 -27.78
CA ASN A 162 1.63 -16.26 -28.76
C ASN A 162 3.01 -16.65 -29.31
N GLN A 163 3.47 -17.87 -29.00
CA GLN A 163 4.78 -18.38 -29.44
C GLN A 163 4.87 -18.55 -30.97
N GLU A 164 3.83 -19.05 -31.63
CA GLU A 164 3.80 -19.29 -33.09
C GLU A 164 3.88 -17.97 -33.88
N LYS A 165 3.27 -16.91 -33.36
CA LYS A 165 3.24 -15.56 -33.97
C LYS A 165 4.23 -14.59 -33.34
N GLY A 166 5.01 -15.05 -32.36
CA GLY A 166 6.00 -14.29 -31.61
C GLY A 166 5.52 -12.92 -31.11
N SER A 167 4.29 -12.79 -30.61
CA SER A 167 3.71 -11.48 -30.27
C SER A 167 2.63 -11.56 -29.18
N THR A 168 2.38 -10.43 -28.50
CA THR A 168 1.27 -10.30 -27.53
C THR A 168 0.01 -9.70 -28.16
N CYS A 169 -1.12 -9.80 -27.46
CA CYS A 169 -2.39 -9.17 -27.85
C CYS A 169 -2.25 -7.67 -28.17
N LEU A 170 -1.42 -6.93 -27.41
CA LEU A 170 -1.23 -5.49 -27.60
C LEU A 170 -0.46 -5.17 -28.90
N HIS A 171 0.57 -5.95 -29.24
CA HIS A 171 1.28 -5.82 -30.52
C HIS A 171 0.34 -5.97 -31.71
N VAL A 172 -0.60 -6.92 -31.63
CA VAL A 172 -1.59 -7.18 -32.69
C VAL A 172 -2.56 -6.00 -32.84
N ALA A 173 -3.09 -5.46 -31.74
CA ALA A 173 -3.97 -4.29 -31.75
C ALA A 173 -3.27 -3.04 -32.32
N CYS A 174 -1.99 -2.84 -31.95
CA CYS A 174 -1.16 -1.75 -32.45
C CYS A 174 -0.85 -1.87 -33.94
N ARG A 175 -0.43 -3.05 -34.40
CA ARG A 175 -0.16 -3.33 -35.83
C ARG A 175 -1.42 -3.23 -36.71
N ALA A 176 -2.61 -3.40 -36.11
CA ALA A 176 -3.91 -3.24 -36.77
C ALA A 176 -4.50 -1.82 -36.64
N GLY A 177 -3.82 -0.88 -35.97
CA GLY A 177 -4.26 0.52 -35.85
C GLY A 177 -5.50 0.72 -34.98
N GLN A 178 -5.66 -0.05 -33.90
CA GLN A 178 -6.88 -0.08 -33.09
C GLN A 178 -6.69 0.59 -31.72
N PRO A 179 -6.78 1.93 -31.61
CA PRO A 179 -6.53 2.65 -30.36
C PRO A 179 -7.45 2.23 -29.21
N ALA A 180 -8.75 2.07 -29.47
CA ALA A 180 -9.69 1.63 -28.45
C ALA A 180 -9.42 0.20 -27.97
N GLN A 181 -8.89 -0.67 -28.83
CA GLN A 181 -8.53 -2.04 -28.47
C GLN A 181 -7.25 -2.09 -27.63
N ALA A 182 -6.28 -1.20 -27.92
CA ALA A 182 -5.08 -1.02 -27.11
C ALA A 182 -5.41 -0.43 -25.71
N GLU A 183 -6.23 0.62 -25.63
CA GLU A 183 -6.69 1.21 -24.36
C GLU A 183 -7.45 0.20 -23.51
N LEU A 184 -8.30 -0.65 -24.11
CA LEU A 184 -8.98 -1.74 -23.40
C LEU A 184 -7.97 -2.72 -22.79
N LEU A 185 -7.02 -3.21 -23.60
CA LEU A 185 -5.98 -4.15 -23.14
C LEU A 185 -5.12 -3.55 -22.00
N VAL A 186 -4.65 -2.30 -22.16
CA VAL A 186 -3.84 -1.62 -21.14
C VAL A 186 -4.66 -1.33 -19.87
N SER A 187 -5.95 -1.00 -19.98
CA SER A 187 -6.84 -0.82 -18.81
C SER A 187 -7.06 -2.10 -18.00
N TRP A 188 -6.75 -3.27 -18.58
CA TRP A 188 -6.74 -4.58 -17.94
C TRP A 188 -5.34 -5.07 -17.53
N GLY A 189 -4.29 -4.27 -17.76
CA GLY A 189 -2.92 -4.57 -17.36
C GLY A 189 -2.02 -5.16 -18.46
N ALA A 190 -2.34 -4.96 -19.74
CA ALA A 190 -1.40 -5.25 -20.82
C ALA A 190 -0.17 -4.33 -20.75
N ASP A 191 1.03 -4.89 -20.84
CA ASP A 191 2.30 -4.18 -20.79
C ASP A 191 2.63 -3.49 -22.13
N PRO A 192 2.70 -2.14 -22.17
CA PRO A 192 3.08 -1.40 -23.37
C PRO A 192 4.59 -1.47 -23.69
N THR A 193 5.42 -2.04 -22.80
CA THR A 193 6.88 -2.19 -22.97
C THR A 193 7.31 -3.59 -23.42
N ALA A 194 6.39 -4.57 -23.43
CA ALA A 194 6.65 -5.94 -23.87
C ALA A 194 7.29 -5.97 -25.26
N ARG A 195 8.04 -7.03 -25.59
CA ARG A 195 8.68 -7.15 -26.91
C ARG A 195 8.16 -8.33 -27.72
N ASP A 196 7.99 -8.13 -29.02
CA ASP A 196 7.73 -9.21 -29.98
C ASP A 196 9.00 -10.01 -30.31
N SER A 197 8.88 -11.06 -31.11
CA SER A 197 10.00 -11.90 -31.54
C SER A 197 11.04 -11.18 -32.41
N GLY A 198 10.69 -10.02 -32.97
CA GLY A 198 11.62 -9.10 -33.64
C GLY A 198 12.27 -8.10 -32.69
N GLY A 199 11.94 -8.14 -31.39
CA GLY A 199 12.44 -7.21 -30.38
C GLY A 199 11.75 -5.84 -30.39
N ASN A 200 10.67 -5.66 -31.17
CA ASN A 200 9.90 -4.43 -31.28
C ASN A 200 8.95 -4.27 -30.09
N SER A 201 8.70 -3.04 -29.66
CA SER A 201 7.59 -2.73 -28.73
C SER A 201 6.24 -2.63 -29.46
N PRO A 202 5.10 -2.64 -28.74
CA PRO A 202 3.80 -2.27 -29.26
C PRO A 202 3.79 -0.88 -29.94
N SER A 203 4.54 0.09 -29.40
CA SER A 203 4.65 1.43 -30.00
C SER A 203 5.36 1.41 -31.35
N ASP A 204 6.39 0.57 -31.51
CA ASP A 204 7.11 0.37 -32.76
C ASP A 204 6.23 -0.36 -33.78
N CYS A 205 5.47 -1.37 -33.35
CA CYS A 205 4.49 -2.06 -34.19
C CYS A 205 3.38 -1.12 -34.70
N ALA A 206 2.94 -0.14 -33.91
CA ALA A 206 2.00 0.88 -34.37
C ALA A 206 2.63 1.78 -35.44
N ARG A 207 3.85 2.29 -35.20
CA ARG A 207 4.58 3.14 -36.15
C ARG A 207 4.91 2.41 -37.46
N GLN A 208 5.32 1.14 -37.39
CA GLN A 208 5.54 0.27 -38.57
C GLN A 208 4.26 0.00 -39.36
N GLY A 209 3.10 -0.03 -38.70
CA GLY A 209 1.78 -0.09 -39.36
C GLY A 209 1.31 1.23 -39.98
N GLY A 210 2.06 2.32 -39.83
CA GLY A 210 1.67 3.66 -40.27
C GLY A 210 0.73 4.39 -39.30
N HIS A 211 0.61 3.91 -38.05
CA HIS A 211 -0.30 4.43 -37.03
C HIS A 211 0.45 5.27 -35.99
N SER A 212 1.11 6.35 -36.42
CA SER A 212 1.97 7.18 -35.56
C SER A 212 1.27 7.70 -34.30
N GLU A 213 0.04 8.23 -34.43
CA GLU A 213 -0.76 8.70 -33.28
C GLU A 213 -0.97 7.60 -32.21
N LEU A 214 -1.13 6.34 -32.63
CA LEU A 214 -1.24 5.21 -31.72
C LEU A 214 0.11 4.83 -31.11
N GLY A 215 1.20 4.95 -31.85
CA GLY A 215 2.56 4.79 -31.33
C GLY A 215 2.91 5.84 -30.27
N ASP A 216 2.49 7.09 -30.48
CA ASP A 216 2.70 8.20 -29.56
C ASP A 216 1.82 8.05 -28.32
N ARG A 217 0.53 7.69 -28.48
CA ARG A 217 -0.35 7.35 -27.35
C ARG A 217 0.13 6.13 -26.55
N LEU A 218 0.75 5.15 -27.21
CA LEU A 218 1.40 4.03 -26.53
C LEU A 218 2.65 4.47 -25.77
N THR A 219 3.38 5.48 -26.27
CA THR A 219 4.50 6.09 -25.57
C THR A 219 4.03 6.84 -24.33
N GLU A 220 2.91 7.59 -24.39
CA GLU A 220 2.26 8.16 -23.20
C GLU A 220 1.88 7.06 -22.18
N LEU A 221 1.28 5.96 -22.63
CA LEU A 221 0.86 4.87 -21.74
C LEU A 221 2.03 4.14 -21.05
N VAL A 222 3.24 4.18 -21.60
CA VAL A 222 4.47 3.73 -20.93
C VAL A 222 4.85 4.64 -19.75
N TYR A 223 4.63 5.95 -19.87
CA TYR A 223 5.04 6.95 -18.88
C TYR A 223 3.90 7.50 -18.02
N GLU A 224 2.65 7.07 -18.24
CA GLU A 224 1.42 7.49 -17.54
C GLU A 224 1.59 7.58 -16.01
N ALA A 225 2.34 6.66 -15.40
CA ALA A 225 2.62 6.69 -13.97
C ALA A 225 3.43 7.94 -13.55
N THR A 226 4.54 8.21 -14.22
CA THR A 226 5.38 9.39 -13.99
C THR A 226 4.74 10.68 -14.49
N ASP A 227 4.06 10.65 -15.62
CA ASP A 227 3.36 11.81 -16.19
C ASP A 227 2.31 12.33 -15.22
N ARG A 228 1.59 11.42 -14.55
CA ARG A 228 0.61 11.79 -13.52
C ARG A 228 1.27 12.36 -12.27
N MET A 229 2.41 11.83 -11.84
CA MET A 229 3.19 12.42 -10.74
C MET A 229 3.73 13.82 -11.09
N ILE A 230 4.21 14.02 -12.31
CA ILE A 230 4.69 15.32 -12.81
C ILE A 230 3.53 16.31 -12.90
N HIS A 231 2.41 15.90 -13.49
CA HIS A 231 1.20 16.71 -13.60
C HIS A 231 0.62 17.10 -12.25
N PHE A 232 0.63 16.21 -11.27
CA PHE A 232 0.22 16.51 -9.90
C PHE A 232 1.15 17.52 -9.20
N LEU A 233 2.43 17.59 -9.58
CA LEU A 233 3.40 18.54 -9.03
C LEU A 233 3.40 19.91 -9.74
N THR A 234 3.21 19.95 -11.06
CA THR A 234 3.43 21.15 -11.89
C THR A 234 2.21 21.64 -12.66
N GLY A 235 1.19 20.81 -12.83
CA GLY A 235 0.10 21.04 -13.79
C GLY A 235 0.46 20.78 -15.25
N GLU A 236 1.74 20.54 -15.57
CA GLU A 236 2.23 20.29 -16.93
C GLU A 236 2.31 18.78 -17.23
N ARG A 237 2.48 18.41 -18.50
CA ARG A 237 2.77 17.03 -18.92
C ARG A 237 4.05 16.99 -19.77
N PRO A 238 4.87 15.93 -19.68
CA PRO A 238 6.08 15.83 -20.49
C PRO A 238 5.78 15.76 -21.99
N ASP A 239 6.69 16.30 -22.80
CA ASP A 239 6.64 16.19 -24.26
C ASP A 239 7.45 14.96 -24.71
N HIS A 240 6.75 13.85 -24.88
CA HIS A 240 7.33 12.59 -25.35
C HIS A 240 7.79 12.65 -26.82
N ALA A 241 7.18 13.50 -27.65
CA ALA A 241 7.56 13.64 -29.06
C ALA A 241 8.93 14.34 -29.20
N ALA A 242 9.23 15.28 -28.30
CA ALA A 242 10.57 15.86 -28.14
C ALA A 242 11.58 14.94 -27.41
N GLY A 243 11.22 13.69 -27.09
CA GLY A 243 12.04 12.76 -26.30
C GLY A 243 12.21 13.15 -24.83
N ARG A 244 11.42 14.10 -24.32
CA ARG A 244 11.53 14.67 -22.97
C ARG A 244 10.58 13.97 -22.02
N HIS A 245 10.76 12.66 -21.83
CA HIS A 245 9.86 11.82 -21.02
C HIS A 245 9.88 12.12 -19.51
N TYR A 246 10.94 12.79 -19.01
CA TYR A 246 11.10 13.09 -17.59
C TYR A 246 11.30 14.59 -17.37
N ILE A 247 10.44 15.17 -16.53
CA ILE A 247 10.57 16.51 -16.00
C ILE A 247 10.64 16.38 -14.48
N VAL A 248 11.82 16.64 -13.90
CA VAL A 248 11.96 16.73 -12.43
C VAL A 248 11.72 18.19 -12.03
N PRO A 249 10.66 18.49 -11.25
CA PRO A 249 10.44 19.85 -10.78
C PRO A 249 11.54 20.24 -9.80
N ARG A 250 12.24 21.34 -10.09
CA ARG A 250 13.22 21.91 -9.16
C ARG A 250 12.51 22.33 -7.87
N ALA A 251 13.09 22.04 -6.71
CA ALA A 251 12.58 22.56 -5.46
C ALA A 251 12.67 24.10 -5.50
N HIS A 252 11.56 24.78 -5.25
CA HIS A 252 11.52 26.25 -5.23
C HIS A 252 12.06 26.85 -3.92
N ASP A 253 12.20 26.04 -2.88
CA ASP A 253 12.64 26.49 -1.56
C ASP A 253 14.11 26.14 -1.32
N THR A 254 14.88 27.16 -0.93
CA THR A 254 16.28 27.06 -0.45
C THR A 254 16.35 26.50 0.98
N HIS A 255 15.46 25.57 1.33
CA HIS A 255 15.42 24.96 2.65
C HIS A 255 16.38 23.77 2.68
N GLU A 256 17.26 23.72 3.69
CA GLU A 256 18.14 22.57 3.86
C GLU A 256 17.33 21.28 4.02
N MET A 257 17.77 20.25 3.28
CA MET A 257 17.19 18.92 3.36
C MET A 257 17.44 18.35 4.75
N THR A 258 16.37 18.02 5.49
CA THR A 258 16.52 17.40 6.81
C THR A 258 17.26 16.06 6.70
N ASP A 259 18.03 15.67 7.71
CA ASP A 259 18.77 14.41 7.68
C ASP A 259 17.85 13.18 7.61
N VAL A 260 16.63 13.31 8.15
CA VAL A 260 15.55 12.34 7.98
C VAL A 260 15.15 12.18 6.50
N ALA A 261 15.02 13.29 5.75
CA ALA A 261 14.71 13.25 4.32
C ALA A 261 15.89 12.70 3.49
N LYS A 262 17.15 13.05 3.84
CA LYS A 262 18.35 12.45 3.23
C LYS A 262 18.37 10.93 3.44
N ALA A 263 18.13 10.47 4.67
CA ALA A 263 18.09 9.04 4.99
C ALA A 263 16.93 8.31 4.30
N ALA A 264 15.75 8.94 4.18
CA ALA A 264 14.62 8.40 3.44
C ALA A 264 14.94 8.25 1.95
N ARG A 265 15.55 9.26 1.32
CA ARG A 265 16.03 9.18 -0.07
C ARG A 265 17.07 8.09 -0.26
N GLY A 266 18.01 7.92 0.67
CA GLY A 266 18.98 6.82 0.64
C GLY A 266 18.29 5.45 0.63
N LYS A 267 17.31 5.24 1.52
CA LYS A 267 16.50 4.00 1.55
C LYS A 267 15.70 3.77 0.27
N LEU A 268 15.15 4.82 -0.34
CA LEU A 268 14.45 4.74 -1.63
C LEU A 268 15.39 4.27 -2.76
N GLN A 269 16.59 4.83 -2.84
CA GLN A 269 17.58 4.51 -3.88
C GLN A 269 18.11 3.06 -3.78
N LEU A 270 18.11 2.49 -2.57
CA LEU A 270 18.49 1.09 -2.30
C LEU A 270 17.42 0.06 -2.68
N LEU A 271 16.18 0.47 -3.00
CA LEU A 271 15.14 -0.47 -3.40
C LEU A 271 15.50 -1.17 -4.73
N PRO A 272 15.29 -2.50 -4.85
CA PRO A 272 15.25 -3.19 -6.14
C PRO A 272 14.19 -2.58 -7.08
N ASN A 273 14.39 -2.69 -8.39
CA ASN A 273 13.47 -2.11 -9.38
C ASN A 273 12.03 -2.56 -9.18
N HIS A 274 11.77 -3.85 -8.92
CA HIS A 274 10.41 -4.35 -8.69
C HIS A 274 9.73 -3.70 -7.46
N LEU A 275 10.43 -3.53 -6.33
CA LEU A 275 9.84 -2.86 -5.15
C LEU A 275 9.63 -1.35 -5.39
N PHE A 276 10.50 -0.74 -6.18
CA PHE A 276 10.38 0.65 -6.59
C PHE A 276 9.19 0.88 -7.52
N GLU A 277 9.00 0.02 -8.54
CA GLU A 277 7.83 0.03 -9.43
C GLU A 277 6.53 -0.24 -8.65
N GLU A 278 6.53 -1.18 -7.72
CA GLU A 278 5.38 -1.35 -6.82
C GLU A 278 5.10 -0.07 -6.02
N LEU A 279 6.11 0.59 -5.43
CA LEU A 279 5.93 1.84 -4.69
C LEU A 279 5.36 2.95 -5.58
N VAL A 280 5.80 3.04 -6.83
CA VAL A 280 5.24 3.96 -7.83
C VAL A 280 3.75 3.68 -8.09
N MET A 281 3.34 2.40 -8.16
CA MET A 281 1.91 2.04 -8.30
C MET A 281 1.07 2.47 -7.08
N ASP A 282 1.57 2.32 -5.86
CA ASP A 282 0.87 2.79 -4.65
C ASP A 282 0.72 4.32 -4.62
N ILE A 283 1.76 5.03 -5.05
CA ILE A 283 1.77 6.49 -5.17
C ILE A 283 0.79 6.95 -6.25
N TYR A 284 0.77 6.27 -7.41
CA TYR A 284 -0.18 6.54 -8.49
C TYR A 284 -1.63 6.37 -8.01
N ASP A 285 -1.93 5.29 -7.29
CA ASP A 285 -3.24 5.04 -6.72
C ASP A 285 -3.66 6.16 -5.74
N GLU A 286 -2.74 6.64 -4.90
CA GLU A 286 -3.02 7.73 -3.96
C GLU A 286 -3.24 9.09 -4.66
N ILE A 287 -2.50 9.38 -5.75
CA ILE A 287 -2.76 10.55 -6.59
C ILE A 287 -4.16 10.45 -7.22
N ASP A 288 -4.48 9.31 -7.84
CA ASP A 288 -5.80 9.05 -8.45
C ASP A 288 -6.93 9.20 -7.42
N ARG A 289 -6.73 8.72 -6.18
CA ARG A 289 -7.66 8.93 -5.06
C ARG A 289 -7.82 10.40 -4.70
N ARG A 290 -6.72 11.16 -4.55
CA ARG A 290 -6.76 12.59 -4.19
C ARG A 290 -7.44 13.44 -5.26
N GLU A 291 -7.10 13.24 -6.53
CA GLU A 291 -7.73 13.92 -7.66
C GLU A 291 -9.23 13.57 -7.78
N THR A 292 -9.58 12.29 -7.62
CA THR A 292 -10.97 11.83 -7.65
C THR A 292 -11.77 12.39 -6.47
N GLU A 293 -11.19 12.49 -5.27
CA GLU A 293 -11.83 13.12 -4.11
C GLU A 293 -12.02 14.63 -4.32
N ALA A 294 -11.04 15.34 -4.92
CA ALA A 294 -11.20 16.75 -5.26
C ALA A 294 -12.38 16.99 -6.23
N ILE A 295 -12.48 16.17 -7.29
CA ILE A 295 -13.62 16.21 -8.22
C ILE A 295 -14.94 15.81 -7.52
N TRP A 296 -14.90 14.84 -6.60
CA TRP A 296 -16.08 14.42 -5.84
C TRP A 296 -16.63 15.56 -4.97
N GLN A 297 -15.77 16.30 -4.26
CA GLN A 297 -16.18 17.41 -3.40
C GLN A 297 -16.79 18.59 -4.16
N THR A 298 -16.43 18.81 -5.43
CA THR A 298 -17.06 19.83 -6.30
C THR A 298 -18.30 19.31 -7.04
N SER A 299 -18.42 18.00 -7.27
CA SER A 299 -19.49 17.40 -8.07
C SER A 299 -20.67 16.86 -7.26
N ALA A 300 -20.47 16.49 -5.99
CA ALA A 300 -21.48 15.82 -5.17
C ALA A 300 -22.44 16.82 -4.50
N THR A 301 -23.62 16.99 -5.09
CA THR A 301 -24.71 17.80 -4.53
C THR A 301 -25.56 17.00 -3.53
N GLY A 302 -25.37 17.21 -2.22
CA GLY A 302 -26.23 16.65 -1.18
C GLY A 302 -25.49 16.05 0.02
N LEU A 303 -26.20 15.18 0.77
CA LEU A 303 -25.68 14.50 1.97
C LEU A 303 -24.61 13.42 1.66
N GLU A 304 -24.36 13.11 0.39
CA GLU A 304 -23.44 12.04 -0.07
C GLU A 304 -21.93 12.39 0.04
N ARG A 305 -21.54 13.21 1.02
CA ARG A 305 -20.13 13.58 1.27
C ARG A 305 -19.34 12.50 2.01
N CYS A 306 -19.65 11.22 1.76
CA CYS A 306 -18.87 10.10 2.25
C CYS A 306 -17.62 9.94 1.36
N GLY A 307 -16.57 10.72 1.68
CA GLY A 307 -15.29 10.68 0.98
C GLY A 307 -14.49 9.41 1.29
N VAL A 308 -13.66 8.97 0.33
CA VAL A 308 -12.78 7.81 0.51
C VAL A 308 -11.45 8.32 1.07
N ALA A 309 -11.35 8.38 2.40
CA ALA A 309 -10.27 9.06 3.12
C ALA A 309 -8.86 8.49 2.85
N PHE A 310 -8.75 7.20 2.55
CA PHE A 310 -7.51 6.49 2.24
C PHE A 310 -7.78 5.36 1.25
N LEU A 311 -6.73 4.77 0.66
CA LEU A 311 -6.86 3.71 -0.32
C LEU A 311 -7.61 2.47 0.23
N PRO A 312 -8.66 1.98 -0.46
CA PRO A 312 -9.32 0.73 -0.10
C PRO A 312 -8.35 -0.46 -0.04
N VAL A 313 -8.65 -1.38 0.87
CA VAL A 313 -7.89 -2.64 1.03
C VAL A 313 -8.01 -3.46 -0.25
N ASN A 314 -6.87 -3.90 -0.79
CA ASN A 314 -6.83 -4.92 -1.84
C ASN A 314 -6.55 -6.28 -1.19
N PRO A 315 -7.48 -7.26 -1.23
CA PRO A 315 -7.28 -8.59 -0.65
C PRO A 315 -6.12 -9.38 -1.26
N ALA A 316 -5.67 -9.03 -2.46
CA ALA A 316 -4.52 -9.67 -3.12
C ALA A 316 -3.15 -9.12 -2.65
N LEU A 317 -3.13 -8.09 -1.79
CA LEU A 317 -1.91 -7.51 -1.23
C LEU A 317 -1.76 -7.87 0.26
N SER A 318 -0.52 -8.03 0.72
CA SER A 318 -0.24 -8.32 2.14
C SER A 318 -0.73 -7.20 3.08
N ALA A 319 -0.99 -7.53 4.34
CA ALA A 319 -1.43 -6.54 5.32
C ALA A 319 -0.42 -5.38 5.53
N PRO A 320 0.92 -5.62 5.58
CA PRO A 320 1.90 -4.53 5.59
C PRO A 320 1.82 -3.63 4.35
N ARG A 321 1.58 -4.21 3.16
CA ARG A 321 1.46 -3.45 1.90
C ARG A 321 0.20 -2.57 1.89
N ASN A 322 -0.95 -3.12 2.27
CA ASN A 322 -2.18 -2.36 2.45
C ASN A 322 -2.01 -1.24 3.50
N GLN A 323 -1.32 -1.49 4.61
CA GLN A 323 -1.01 -0.46 5.60
C GLN A 323 -0.10 0.65 5.02
N GLY A 324 0.89 0.30 4.20
CA GLY A 324 1.74 1.26 3.48
C GLY A 324 0.91 2.19 2.58
N ARG A 325 0.06 1.60 1.72
CA ARG A 325 -0.90 2.31 0.85
C ARG A 325 -1.77 3.29 1.63
N GLN A 326 -2.33 2.86 2.75
CA GLN A 326 -3.19 3.70 3.59
C GLN A 326 -2.42 4.80 4.33
N LYS A 327 -1.14 4.58 4.67
CA LYS A 327 -0.28 5.61 5.27
C LYS A 327 0.01 6.77 4.32
N LEU A 328 0.01 6.56 2.99
CA LEU A 328 0.20 7.65 2.02
C LEU A 328 -0.88 8.75 2.15
N ALA A 329 -2.10 8.40 2.57
CA ALA A 329 -3.16 9.37 2.82
C ALA A 329 -2.89 10.31 4.02
N ARG A 330 -1.94 9.96 4.90
CA ARG A 330 -1.52 10.82 6.02
C ARG A 330 -0.51 11.90 5.62
N LEU A 331 0.14 11.76 4.46
CA LEU A 331 1.12 12.73 3.98
C LEU A 331 0.43 14.05 3.62
N SER A 332 0.91 15.15 4.21
CA SER A 332 0.54 16.49 3.81
C SER A 332 0.97 16.79 2.36
N ALA A 333 0.44 17.85 1.77
CA ALA A 333 0.82 18.28 0.42
C ALA A 333 2.35 18.46 0.22
N PRO A 334 3.11 19.15 1.10
CA PRO A 334 4.56 19.29 0.94
C PRO A 334 5.34 17.99 1.16
N GLU A 335 4.90 17.11 2.07
CA GLU A 335 5.52 15.79 2.29
C GLU A 335 5.33 14.89 1.07
N LEU A 336 4.09 14.78 0.57
CA LEU A 336 3.80 14.04 -0.65
C LEU A 336 4.59 14.63 -1.83
N ALA A 337 4.61 15.95 -2.01
CA ALA A 337 5.35 16.58 -3.09
C ALA A 337 6.87 16.30 -3.02
N THR A 338 7.43 16.13 -1.81
CA THR A 338 8.83 15.76 -1.61
C THR A 338 9.07 14.30 -1.98
N LEU A 339 8.21 13.38 -1.55
CA LEU A 339 8.23 11.98 -1.97
C LEU A 339 8.13 11.84 -3.50
N LEU A 340 7.21 12.57 -4.14
CA LEU A 340 7.07 12.56 -5.60
C LEU A 340 8.33 13.03 -6.32
N ARG A 341 8.98 14.11 -5.85
CA ARG A 341 10.27 14.58 -6.40
C ARG A 341 11.38 13.55 -6.23
N ASP A 342 11.48 12.91 -5.06
CA ASP A 342 12.50 11.88 -4.80
C ASP A 342 12.30 10.64 -5.66
N VAL A 343 11.06 10.19 -5.84
CA VAL A 343 10.74 9.07 -6.75
C VAL A 343 11.00 9.45 -8.20
N LEU A 344 10.64 10.65 -8.67
CA LEU A 344 10.95 11.11 -10.03
C LEU A 344 12.45 11.27 -10.30
N LEU A 345 13.22 11.69 -9.30
CA LEU A 345 14.69 11.73 -9.35
C LEU A 345 15.28 10.31 -9.48
N ASP A 346 14.85 9.38 -8.63
CA ASP A 346 15.37 8.02 -8.63
C ASP A 346 14.95 7.23 -9.89
N ALA A 347 13.73 7.44 -10.35
CA ALA A 347 13.23 7.02 -11.65
C ALA A 347 14.15 7.45 -12.81
N THR A 348 14.45 8.76 -12.87
CA THR A 348 15.35 9.32 -13.89
C THR A 348 16.76 8.72 -13.78
N ARG A 349 17.26 8.49 -12.56
CA ARG A 349 18.56 7.84 -12.31
C ARG A 349 18.57 6.40 -12.83
N ARG A 350 17.55 5.61 -12.50
CA ARG A 350 17.39 4.20 -12.95
C ARG A 350 17.32 4.10 -14.47
N GLN A 351 16.55 4.98 -15.12
CA GLN A 351 16.49 5.03 -16.58
C GLN A 351 17.86 5.35 -17.21
N ARG A 352 18.60 6.34 -16.67
CA ARG A 352 19.96 6.67 -17.15
C ARG A 352 20.91 5.49 -17.01
N ILE A 353 20.91 4.80 -15.87
CA ILE A 353 21.75 3.60 -15.66
C ILE A 353 21.41 2.53 -16.70
N ALA A 354 20.12 2.26 -16.95
CA ALA A 354 19.69 1.31 -17.98
C ALA A 354 20.11 1.72 -19.41
N SER A 355 20.17 3.03 -19.71
CA SER A 355 20.63 3.53 -21.02
C SER A 355 22.14 3.46 -21.23
N LEU A 356 22.93 3.36 -20.15
CA LEU A 356 24.40 3.33 -20.18
C LEU A 356 25.00 1.91 -20.20
N GLN A 357 24.18 0.87 -20.04
CA GLN A 357 24.68 -0.52 -20.09
C GLN A 357 25.12 -0.90 -21.52
N PRO A 358 26.33 -1.46 -21.72
CA PRO A 358 26.81 -1.84 -23.04
C PRO A 358 25.90 -2.87 -23.73
N ARG A 359 25.68 -2.70 -25.05
CA ARG A 359 24.91 -3.63 -25.89
C ARG A 359 25.68 -4.94 -26.16
N GLY A 360 25.90 -5.75 -25.13
CA GLY A 360 26.61 -7.03 -25.21
C GLY A 360 25.71 -8.24 -24.99
N LEU A 361 25.28 -8.89 -26.08
CA LEU A 361 24.75 -10.26 -26.18
C LEU A 361 23.57 -10.73 -25.28
N THR A 362 23.06 -9.92 -24.36
CA THR A 362 21.74 -10.09 -23.73
C THR A 362 20.94 -8.79 -23.87
N GLY A 363 19.67 -8.89 -24.29
CA GLY A 363 18.94 -7.76 -24.88
C GLY A 363 18.56 -6.63 -23.91
N PRO A 364 18.86 -5.35 -24.22
CA PRO A 364 18.49 -4.21 -23.37
C PRO A 364 17.43 -3.28 -23.99
N VAL A 365 16.41 -2.95 -23.20
CA VAL A 365 16.04 -1.62 -22.64
C VAL A 365 14.55 -1.64 -22.29
N ASN A 366 14.24 -1.56 -21.00
CA ASN A 366 12.88 -1.38 -20.49
C ASN A 366 12.76 0.05 -19.93
N PRO A 367 11.71 0.81 -20.29
CA PRO A 367 11.30 1.97 -19.52
C PRO A 367 10.86 1.52 -18.12
N LEU A 368 11.69 1.80 -17.10
CA LEU A 368 11.62 1.21 -15.75
C LEU A 368 10.45 1.68 -14.85
N LEU A 369 9.33 2.10 -15.45
CA LEU A 369 8.20 2.76 -14.78
C LEU A 369 6.83 2.41 -15.40
N SER A 370 6.71 1.20 -15.96
CA SER A 370 5.41 0.61 -16.29
C SER A 370 4.84 -0.14 -15.08
N ALA A 371 3.52 -0.07 -14.89
CA ALA A 371 2.82 -0.65 -13.75
C ALA A 371 2.62 -2.20 -13.86
N SER A 372 3.61 -2.96 -14.37
CA SER A 372 3.36 -4.34 -14.79
C SER A 372 4.54 -5.34 -14.81
N HIS A 373 5.70 -5.11 -14.18
CA HIS A 373 6.66 -6.22 -13.95
C HIS A 373 6.25 -7.12 -12.78
N LEU A 374 5.28 -7.99 -13.05
CA LEU A 374 4.96 -9.13 -12.19
C LEU A 374 4.69 -10.35 -13.07
N LYS A 375 5.79 -11.03 -13.46
CA LYS A 375 5.95 -12.45 -13.86
C LYS A 375 7.17 -12.61 -14.80
N HIS A 376 8.33 -12.89 -14.23
CA HIS A 376 9.24 -13.99 -14.63
C HIS A 376 10.44 -13.97 -13.67
N PHE A 377 10.95 -15.15 -13.31
CA PHE A 377 11.93 -15.37 -12.23
C PHE A 377 11.43 -15.13 -10.79
N SER A 378 10.45 -15.93 -10.38
CA SER A 378 10.50 -16.54 -9.05
C SER A 378 10.38 -18.06 -9.22
N GLN A 379 11.53 -18.67 -9.50
CA GLN A 379 11.79 -20.11 -9.45
C GLN A 379 13.13 -20.31 -8.76
N MET A 380 13.13 -20.07 -7.45
CA MET A 380 14.05 -20.72 -6.53
C MET A 380 13.19 -21.35 -5.43
N SER A 381 13.57 -22.57 -5.04
CA SER A 381 12.81 -23.39 -4.10
C SER A 381 12.89 -22.81 -2.69
N ASP A 382 11.73 -22.62 -2.07
CA ASP A 382 11.56 -22.20 -0.68
C ASP A 382 11.16 -23.44 0.16
N ASP A 383 11.97 -24.49 0.03
CA ASP A 383 11.85 -25.78 0.72
C ASP A 383 13.18 -26.14 1.40
N GLU A 384 13.61 -25.31 2.35
CA GLU A 384 14.64 -25.69 3.33
C GLU A 384 14.27 -25.15 4.72
N PRO A 385 14.01 -26.03 5.72
CA PRO A 385 13.57 -25.59 7.05
C PRO A 385 14.78 -25.15 7.89
N LEU A 386 15.29 -23.96 7.63
CA LEU A 386 16.37 -23.38 8.45
C LEU A 386 15.82 -22.82 9.76
N TYR A 387 16.32 -23.38 10.86
CA TYR A 387 16.10 -22.92 12.22
C TYR A 387 16.61 -21.48 12.36
N ASP A 388 15.73 -20.53 12.72
CA ASP A 388 16.09 -19.11 12.85
C ASP A 388 17.07 -18.92 14.01
N SER A 389 18.37 -18.87 13.67
CA SER A 389 19.44 -18.58 14.61
C SER A 389 19.43 -17.08 14.87
N VAL A 390 19.02 -16.71 16.09
CA VAL A 390 18.92 -15.33 16.58
C VAL A 390 20.12 -14.49 16.12
N ALA A 391 19.85 -13.43 15.37
CA ALA A 391 20.90 -12.59 14.79
C ALA A 391 21.89 -12.07 15.84
N SER A 392 23.17 -12.39 15.67
CA SER A 392 24.28 -11.74 16.35
C SER A 392 24.71 -10.48 15.60
N ASP A 393 24.93 -9.38 16.32
CA ASP A 393 25.19 -8.04 15.80
C ASP A 393 26.56 -7.84 15.06
N GLU A 394 27.21 -8.89 14.56
CA GLU A 394 28.59 -8.82 14.03
C GLU A 394 28.74 -8.87 12.48
N ASP A 395 27.68 -9.14 11.70
CA ASP A 395 27.75 -9.23 10.22
C ASP A 395 27.59 -7.89 9.46
N TYR A 396 28.23 -6.81 9.94
CA TYR A 396 28.33 -5.53 9.22
C TYR A 396 29.70 -5.35 8.52
N ALA A 397 30.06 -6.30 7.66
CA ALA A 397 31.24 -6.20 6.80
C ALA A 397 31.04 -5.10 5.74
N ALA A 398 31.62 -3.93 5.97
CA ALA A 398 31.59 -2.83 5.02
C ALA A 398 32.41 -3.16 3.75
N LEU A 399 31.74 -3.21 2.60
CA LEU A 399 32.43 -3.23 1.31
C LEU A 399 33.02 -1.83 1.03
N ALA A 400 34.35 -1.76 0.94
CA ALA A 400 35.05 -0.52 0.64
C ALA A 400 34.71 0.01 -0.77
N PRO A 401 34.72 1.34 -0.99
CA PRO A 401 34.57 1.90 -2.33
C PRO A 401 35.70 1.45 -3.25
N ILE A 402 35.36 0.86 -4.39
CA ILE A 402 36.33 0.61 -5.46
C ILE A 402 36.58 1.95 -6.17
N GLU A 403 37.72 2.58 -5.91
CA GLU A 403 38.21 3.67 -6.76
C GLU A 403 38.61 3.10 -8.13
N LEU A 404 37.81 3.42 -9.16
CA LEU A 404 38.18 3.18 -10.55
C LEU A 404 38.96 4.40 -11.05
N ASP A 405 40.27 4.23 -11.26
CA ASP A 405 41.16 5.24 -11.79
C ASP A 405 40.94 5.43 -13.31
N ILE A 406 40.33 6.55 -13.70
CA ILE A 406 39.95 6.86 -15.10
C ILE A 406 41.04 7.70 -15.80
N SER A 407 42.32 7.39 -15.55
CA SER A 407 43.46 8.16 -16.07
C SER A 407 44.20 7.54 -17.27
N SER A 408 43.75 6.39 -17.80
CA SER A 408 44.54 5.58 -18.76
C SER A 408 43.77 4.97 -19.96
N LEU A 409 42.93 5.77 -20.65
CA LEU A 409 42.37 5.38 -21.96
C LEU A 409 42.46 6.50 -23.01
N ASP A 410 43.41 6.36 -23.94
CA ASP A 410 43.56 7.23 -25.12
C ASP A 410 42.37 7.05 -26.10
N PRO A 411 41.71 8.14 -26.53
CA PRO A 411 40.72 8.08 -27.61
C PRO A 411 41.40 7.87 -28.97
N ARG A 412 41.16 6.72 -29.62
CA ARG A 412 41.50 6.55 -31.04
C ARG A 412 40.57 7.39 -31.91
N ALA A 413 41.14 8.02 -32.94
CA ALA A 413 40.50 9.08 -33.70
C ALA A 413 39.34 8.61 -34.60
N GLY A 414 38.32 9.46 -34.71
CA GLY A 414 37.43 9.48 -35.88
C GLY A 414 35.95 9.22 -35.63
N GLU A 415 35.26 10.12 -34.91
CA GLU A 415 33.90 10.53 -35.30
C GLU A 415 33.52 11.87 -34.63
N THR A 416 32.91 12.77 -35.39
CA THR A 416 32.70 14.18 -35.00
C THR A 416 31.26 14.45 -34.56
N VAL A 417 31.07 14.92 -33.33
CA VAL A 417 29.86 15.66 -32.94
C VAL A 417 30.27 17.01 -32.38
N SER A 418 29.80 18.07 -33.04
CA SER A 418 30.15 19.45 -32.75
C SER A 418 29.54 19.94 -31.43
N SER A 419 30.37 20.37 -30.49
CA SER A 419 29.96 21.24 -29.39
C SER A 419 30.70 22.57 -29.52
N THR A 420 29.98 23.61 -29.95
CA THR A 420 30.52 24.96 -30.13
C THR A 420 30.58 25.71 -28.80
N TYR A 421 31.72 25.67 -28.12
CA TYR A 421 32.21 26.83 -27.38
C TYR A 421 33.74 26.76 -27.25
N ASN A 422 34.44 27.73 -27.83
CA ASN A 422 35.90 27.84 -27.67
C ASN A 422 36.26 29.33 -27.52
N PRO A 423 36.87 29.76 -26.39
CA PRO A 423 37.25 31.14 -26.18
C PRO A 423 38.69 31.39 -26.65
N SER A 424 38.91 32.39 -27.51
CA SER A 424 40.21 33.10 -27.64
C SER A 424 40.07 34.41 -28.44
N LEU A 425 40.60 35.49 -27.85
CA LEU A 425 40.91 36.80 -28.44
C LEU A 425 42.11 36.67 -29.43
N PRO A 426 42.42 37.63 -30.36
CA PRO A 426 42.58 39.06 -30.01
C PRO A 426 42.40 40.19 -31.09
N THR A 427 42.27 41.42 -30.57
CA THR A 427 42.72 42.75 -31.10
C THR A 427 42.16 43.44 -32.38
N GLU A 428 41.73 44.69 -32.16
CA GLU A 428 41.78 45.92 -33.00
C GLU A 428 40.90 46.10 -34.27
N HIS A 429 39.90 47.01 -34.20
CA HIS A 429 40.04 48.44 -34.55
C HIS A 429 38.79 49.28 -34.17
N SER A 430 38.88 50.62 -34.28
CA SER A 430 38.13 51.57 -33.43
C SER A 430 37.08 52.45 -34.11
N SER A 431 35.96 52.68 -33.40
CA SER A 431 35.09 53.89 -33.41
C SER A 431 34.09 53.79 -32.22
N GLU A 432 33.54 54.84 -31.58
CA GLU A 432 33.83 56.29 -31.65
C GLU A 432 33.57 57.01 -30.28
N LEU A 433 32.98 58.21 -30.29
CA LEU A 433 32.67 59.14 -29.17
C LEU A 433 31.14 59.28 -28.95
N PRO A 434 30.61 60.02 -27.93
CA PRO A 434 31.18 60.47 -26.64
C PRO A 434 30.21 60.32 -25.41
N ARG A 435 30.66 60.80 -24.22
CA ARG A 435 29.89 61.10 -22.96
C ARG A 435 29.57 59.88 -22.07
N THR A 436 29.72 59.88 -20.74
CA THR A 436 30.10 60.94 -19.76
C THR A 436 30.56 60.31 -18.42
N HIS A 437 31.29 61.09 -17.60
CA HIS A 437 31.66 60.87 -16.19
C HIS A 437 32.81 59.87 -15.86
N SER A 438 33.91 60.46 -15.39
CA SER A 438 35.06 59.83 -14.73
C SER A 438 34.88 59.74 -13.21
N PRO A 439 35.54 58.77 -12.55
CA PRO A 439 36.27 59.07 -11.32
C PRO A 439 37.76 58.66 -11.37
N SER A 440 38.53 59.12 -10.38
CA SER A 440 40.00 59.10 -10.31
C SER A 440 40.62 57.74 -9.90
N PRO A 441 41.94 57.52 -10.12
CA PRO A 441 42.60 56.24 -9.88
C PRO A 441 43.19 56.13 -8.45
N ALA A 442 42.55 55.34 -7.58
CA ALA A 442 43.06 55.08 -6.21
C ALA A 442 42.99 53.60 -5.75
N HIS A 443 42.02 52.80 -6.20
CA HIS A 443 41.70 51.49 -5.60
C HIS A 443 42.41 50.24 -6.17
N VAL A 444 43.44 50.39 -7.03
CA VAL A 444 44.15 49.24 -7.62
C VAL A 444 45.04 48.45 -6.64
N PRO A 445 45.73 49.04 -5.63
CA PRO A 445 46.62 48.27 -4.77
C PRO A 445 45.87 47.40 -3.73
N GLU A 446 44.75 47.87 -3.19
CA GLU A 446 43.99 47.15 -2.14
C GLU A 446 43.45 45.80 -2.63
N ARG A 447 42.87 45.74 -3.83
CA ARG A 447 42.36 44.48 -4.40
C ARG A 447 43.45 43.42 -4.63
N LYS A 448 44.70 43.83 -4.86
CA LYS A 448 45.82 42.86 -4.93
C LYS A 448 46.14 42.29 -3.56
N GLN A 449 46.11 43.12 -2.52
CA GLN A 449 46.32 42.66 -1.14
C GLN A 449 45.19 41.74 -0.67
N GLU A 450 43.92 42.04 -0.99
CA GLU A 450 42.78 41.15 -0.70
C GLU A 450 42.90 39.79 -1.41
N ILE A 451 43.41 39.75 -2.65
CA ILE A 451 43.64 38.48 -3.36
C ILE A 451 44.80 37.68 -2.73
N GLU A 452 45.84 38.35 -2.21
CA GLU A 452 46.94 37.68 -1.50
C GLU A 452 46.54 37.20 -0.09
N THR A 453 45.67 37.92 0.63
CA THR A 453 45.15 37.43 1.92
C THR A 453 44.22 36.24 1.73
N LEU A 454 43.30 36.29 0.76
CA LEU A 454 42.41 35.17 0.44
C LEU A 454 43.17 33.92 -0.02
N LYS A 455 44.26 34.06 -0.79
CA LYS A 455 45.14 32.94 -1.14
C LYS A 455 45.79 32.31 0.10
N LYS A 456 46.38 33.13 0.98
CA LYS A 456 46.96 32.64 2.24
C LYS A 456 45.93 31.97 3.15
N GLU A 457 44.69 32.46 3.16
CA GLU A 457 43.61 31.80 3.89
C GLU A 457 43.28 30.43 3.27
N LEU A 458 43.22 30.33 1.94
CA LEU A 458 43.00 29.06 1.23
C LEU A 458 44.09 28.04 1.56
N ASP A 459 45.37 28.42 1.42
CA ASP A 459 46.53 27.56 1.70
C ASP A 459 46.52 27.05 3.17
N ASN A 460 46.11 27.91 4.10
CA ASN A 460 45.98 27.56 5.52
C ASN A 460 44.77 26.62 5.79
N ARG A 461 43.69 26.75 5.02
CA ARG A 461 42.53 25.84 5.08
C ARG A 461 42.85 24.47 4.48
N ASP A 462 43.61 24.40 3.38
CA ASP A 462 44.09 23.13 2.82
C ASP A 462 45.11 22.45 3.75
N SER A 463 45.93 23.23 4.46
CA SER A 463 46.83 22.75 5.52
C SER A 463 46.06 22.15 6.71
N THR A 464 44.95 22.78 7.13
CA THR A 464 44.11 22.21 8.21
C THR A 464 43.28 21.00 7.75
N ILE A 465 42.85 20.95 6.48
CA ILE A 465 42.19 19.77 5.90
C ILE A 465 43.15 18.58 5.83
N THR A 466 44.42 18.79 5.47
CA THR A 466 45.43 17.72 5.42
C THR A 466 45.79 17.22 6.83
N GLU A 467 45.90 18.10 7.82
CA GLU A 467 46.07 17.73 9.22
C GLU A 467 44.88 16.91 9.76
N LEU A 468 43.64 17.35 9.51
CA LEU A 468 42.43 16.60 9.91
C LEU A 468 42.33 15.23 9.26
N LYS A 469 42.79 15.08 8.00
CA LYS A 469 42.89 13.77 7.33
C LYS A 469 43.92 12.86 7.99
N ASN A 470 45.07 13.39 8.42
CA ASN A 470 46.06 12.63 9.19
C ASN A 470 45.52 12.21 10.56
N GLN A 471 44.79 13.10 11.26
CA GLN A 471 44.17 12.79 12.54
C GLN A 471 43.09 11.69 12.40
N LEU A 472 42.25 11.74 11.37
CA LEU A 472 41.31 10.66 11.04
C LEU A 472 42.01 9.33 10.78
N LYS A 473 43.12 9.34 10.02
CA LYS A 473 43.90 8.13 9.74
C LYS A 473 44.52 7.54 11.03
N ASN A 474 45.07 8.38 11.90
CA ASN A 474 45.57 7.94 13.22
C ASN A 474 44.45 7.36 14.09
N LEU A 475 43.27 8.00 14.12
CA LEU A 475 42.11 7.49 14.87
C LEU A 475 41.62 6.14 14.32
N GLN A 476 41.61 5.95 13.00
CA GLN A 476 41.32 4.65 12.38
C GLN A 476 42.32 3.57 12.81
N THR A 477 43.62 3.88 12.80
CA THR A 477 44.67 2.95 13.26
C THR A 477 44.52 2.61 14.76
N ILE A 478 44.17 3.58 15.60
CA ILE A 478 43.91 3.35 17.04
C ILE A 478 42.67 2.46 17.22
N VAL A 479 41.60 2.68 16.45
CA VAL A 479 40.40 1.85 16.51
C VAL A 479 40.72 0.42 16.06
N GLU A 480 41.43 0.21 14.94
CA GLU A 480 41.88 -1.14 14.53
C GLU A 480 42.71 -1.84 15.61
N GLN A 481 43.63 -1.10 16.26
CA GLN A 481 44.44 -1.66 17.34
C GLN A 481 43.58 -2.03 18.56
N LEU A 482 42.66 -1.16 19.00
CA LEU A 482 41.74 -1.44 20.11
C LEU A 482 40.76 -2.59 19.79
N THR A 483 40.33 -2.73 18.53
CA THR A 483 39.51 -3.87 18.08
C THR A 483 40.32 -5.17 18.13
N LYS A 484 41.60 -5.14 17.76
CA LYS A 484 42.52 -6.28 17.84
C LYS A 484 42.90 -6.65 19.27
N GLU A 485 43.04 -5.67 20.17
CA GLU A 485 43.24 -5.89 21.60
C GLU A 485 41.97 -6.46 22.24
N ASN A 486 40.78 -5.98 21.87
CA ASN A 486 39.51 -6.57 22.31
C ASN A 486 39.30 -8.01 21.81
N SER A 487 39.69 -8.34 20.57
CA SER A 487 39.59 -9.72 20.09
C SER A 487 40.62 -10.64 20.78
N ALA A 488 41.83 -10.15 21.05
CA ALA A 488 42.81 -10.86 21.86
C ALA A 488 42.28 -11.13 23.29
N LEU A 489 41.69 -10.11 23.95
CA LEU A 489 41.09 -10.25 25.29
C LEU A 489 39.89 -11.19 25.31
N LYS A 490 39.00 -11.14 24.30
CA LYS A 490 37.91 -12.12 24.11
C LYS A 490 38.48 -13.54 24.00
N THR A 491 39.55 -13.76 23.22
CA THR A 491 40.16 -15.10 23.08
C THR A 491 40.90 -15.58 24.32
N THR A 492 41.54 -14.70 25.10
CA THR A 492 42.11 -15.11 26.40
C THR A 492 41.04 -15.38 27.45
N SER A 493 39.89 -14.70 27.37
CA SER A 493 38.75 -14.93 28.26
C SER A 493 38.00 -16.24 27.97
N SER A 494 38.18 -16.85 26.80
CA SER A 494 37.47 -18.08 26.41
C SER A 494 38.24 -19.38 26.70
N VAL A 495 39.34 -19.32 27.45
CA VAL A 495 40.21 -20.48 27.75
C VAL A 495 39.95 -21.07 29.15
N ASP A 496 39.24 -20.36 30.03
CA ASP A 496 39.02 -20.79 31.42
C ASP A 496 37.72 -21.59 31.66
N ASP A 497 36.83 -21.73 30.67
CA ASP A 497 35.44 -22.25 30.86
C ASP A 497 35.10 -23.54 30.08
N ASP A 498 36.08 -24.32 29.62
CA ASP A 498 35.80 -25.63 28.98
C ASP A 498 36.70 -26.79 29.44
N HIS A 499 36.60 -27.12 30.73
CA HIS A 499 37.02 -28.42 31.23
C HIS A 499 35.97 -29.11 32.14
N SER A 500 35.34 -30.13 31.53
CA SER A 500 34.96 -31.40 32.13
C SER A 500 33.64 -31.51 32.92
N MET A 501 32.57 -31.78 32.17
CA MET A 501 31.52 -32.69 32.64
C MET A 501 31.95 -34.15 32.43
N THR A 502 32.45 -34.83 33.48
CA THR A 502 32.22 -36.27 33.69
C THR A 502 32.65 -36.74 35.08
N SER A 503 31.90 -37.70 35.63
CA SER A 503 32.29 -38.60 36.73
C SER A 503 32.38 -38.02 38.16
N GLN A 504 31.24 -37.99 38.85
CA GLN A 504 31.22 -38.35 40.26
C GLN A 504 30.77 -39.81 40.43
N ASN A 505 31.66 -40.65 40.95
CA ASN A 505 31.28 -41.71 41.87
C ASN A 505 32.45 -41.90 42.85
N SER A 506 32.14 -42.01 44.14
CA SER A 506 33.11 -41.92 45.24
C SER A 506 33.80 -43.26 45.53
N ILE A 507 35.03 -43.20 46.07
CA ILE A 507 35.50 -43.97 47.27
C ILE A 507 36.99 -43.68 47.58
N SER A 508 37.29 -43.59 48.89
CA SER A 508 38.58 -43.72 49.60
C SER A 508 39.82 -42.85 49.27
N GLU A 509 40.29 -42.15 50.32
CA GLU A 509 41.68 -42.17 50.86
C GLU A 509 42.85 -41.61 50.01
N SER A 510 43.95 -41.07 50.55
CA SER A 510 44.31 -40.54 51.88
C SER A 510 45.66 -39.78 51.78
N ASN A 511 45.98 -38.96 52.78
CA ASN A 511 47.33 -38.47 53.16
C ASN A 511 48.09 -37.41 52.30
N ASN A 512 48.22 -36.25 52.94
CA ASN A 512 49.49 -35.60 53.34
C ASN A 512 50.23 -34.55 52.47
N VAL A 513 50.29 -33.34 53.06
CA VAL A 513 51.52 -32.60 53.47
C VAL A 513 52.11 -31.55 52.49
N VAL A 514 51.90 -30.27 52.88
CA VAL A 514 52.88 -29.13 52.89
C VAL A 514 53.25 -28.54 51.49
N GLU A 515 53.41 -27.23 51.26
CA GLU A 515 53.78 -26.07 52.11
C GLU A 515 53.12 -24.72 51.68
N LEU A 516 53.19 -23.70 52.55
CA LEU A 516 52.95 -22.26 52.27
C LEU A 516 54.18 -21.61 51.55
N PRO A 517 54.32 -20.27 51.29
CA PRO A 517 53.49 -19.07 51.63
C PRO A 517 53.04 -18.25 50.38
N GLN A 518 52.06 -17.32 50.38
CA GLN A 518 51.62 -16.20 51.24
C GLN A 518 52.11 -14.80 50.76
N GLU A 519 51.31 -13.76 51.07
CA GLU A 519 51.52 -12.30 50.90
C GLU A 519 51.09 -11.69 49.54
N ARG A 520 50.40 -10.54 49.48
CA ARG A 520 49.82 -9.60 50.48
C ARG A 520 48.56 -8.97 49.85
N GLY A 521 47.44 -8.78 50.55
CA GLY A 521 47.17 -7.61 51.43
C GLY A 521 46.65 -6.43 50.59
N ARG A 522 45.55 -5.73 50.87
CA ARG A 522 44.81 -5.35 52.10
C ARG A 522 43.38 -4.89 51.67
N SER A 523 42.37 -4.61 52.52
CA SER A 523 42.06 -4.94 53.93
C SER A 523 40.83 -4.11 54.34
N LEU A 524 39.79 -4.75 54.92
CA LEU A 524 38.77 -4.16 55.82
C LEU A 524 37.84 -3.07 55.21
N GLU A 525 36.63 -2.81 55.72
CA GLU A 525 36.13 -3.01 57.09
C GLU A 525 34.62 -3.36 57.16
N THR A 526 34.26 -4.16 58.17
CA THR A 526 32.90 -4.48 58.66
C THR A 526 32.35 -3.31 59.53
N ASP A 527 31.14 -3.24 60.10
CA ASP A 527 30.18 -4.29 60.51
C ASP A 527 28.76 -3.74 60.87
N GLN A 528 27.79 -4.65 61.08
CA GLN A 528 26.55 -4.57 61.91
C GLN A 528 25.49 -3.44 61.67
N LEU A 529 24.19 -3.70 61.36
CA LEU A 529 23.11 -4.41 62.10
C LEU A 529 22.67 -3.67 63.40
N VAL A 530 21.41 -3.41 63.78
CA VAL A 530 20.04 -3.93 63.45
C VAL A 530 18.98 -2.82 63.70
N LEU A 531 17.86 -2.74 62.96
CA LEU A 531 16.46 -2.64 63.48
C LEU A 531 15.39 -2.52 62.37
N VAL A 532 14.14 -2.78 62.75
CA VAL A 532 13.01 -3.24 61.90
C VAL A 532 12.01 -2.11 61.59
N GLU A 533 11.21 -2.36 60.54
CA GLU A 533 9.80 -1.94 60.30
C GLU A 533 9.51 -1.04 59.06
N GLU A 534 8.23 -0.93 58.68
CA GLU A 534 7.80 -1.15 57.29
C GLU A 534 7.63 0.08 56.35
N ALA A 535 7.59 -0.26 55.05
CA ALA A 535 6.79 0.37 53.98
C ALA A 535 7.10 1.80 53.46
N ARG A 536 7.87 1.90 52.35
CA ARG A 536 7.36 2.32 51.01
C ARG A 536 8.43 2.39 49.90
N GLN A 537 8.00 2.01 48.69
CA GLN A 537 8.49 2.44 47.35
C GLN A 537 9.96 2.17 46.92
N SER A 538 10.15 1.25 45.97
CA SER A 538 10.78 1.59 44.68
C SER A 538 10.55 0.55 43.57
N LEU A 539 10.07 1.04 42.43
CA LEU A 539 10.28 0.60 41.04
C LEU A 539 10.78 -0.85 40.76
N LYS A 540 9.89 -1.69 40.20
CA LYS A 540 10.26 -2.75 39.25
C LYS A 540 9.40 -2.64 37.99
N ALA A 541 10.03 -2.68 36.82
CA ALA A 541 9.35 -2.65 35.53
C ALA A 541 8.63 -4.00 35.28
N PRO A 542 7.36 -4.00 34.83
CA PRO A 542 6.63 -5.24 34.58
C PRO A 542 7.08 -5.89 33.27
N GLN A 543 7.33 -7.20 33.33
CA GLN A 543 7.56 -8.06 32.17
C GLN A 543 6.34 -8.05 31.24
N ARG A 544 6.55 -8.13 29.92
CA ARG A 544 5.49 -8.40 28.95
C ARG A 544 5.13 -9.90 28.95
N PRO A 545 3.86 -10.29 29.14
CA PRO A 545 3.42 -11.64 28.85
C PRO A 545 3.08 -11.82 27.36
N VAL A 546 3.71 -12.83 26.77
CA VAL A 546 3.29 -13.74 25.68
C VAL A 546 2.29 -13.21 24.63
N SER A 547 2.79 -13.13 23.39
CA SER A 547 2.00 -12.93 22.17
C SER A 547 1.33 -14.23 21.71
N MET A 548 0.01 -14.32 21.81
CA MET A 548 -0.79 -15.35 21.12
C MET A 548 -1.03 -14.94 19.66
N PHE A 549 -0.10 -15.33 18.78
CA PHE A 549 -0.30 -15.33 17.33
C PHE A 549 0.14 -16.68 16.77
N GLU A 550 -0.80 -17.61 16.63
CA GLU A 550 -0.63 -18.74 15.72
C GLU A 550 -0.82 -18.23 14.28
N PRO A 551 0.16 -18.41 13.37
CA PRO A 551 -0.05 -18.17 11.96
C PRO A 551 -0.83 -19.35 11.35
N ARG A 552 -2.13 -19.14 11.04
CA ARG A 552 -2.79 -19.99 10.05
C ARG A 552 -2.21 -19.69 8.68
N GLU A 553 -1.52 -20.68 8.11
CA GLU A 553 -0.85 -20.58 6.81
C GLU A 553 -1.84 -20.19 5.70
N GLY A 554 -1.58 -19.04 5.07
CA GLY A 554 -2.33 -18.56 3.90
C GLY A 554 -1.69 -19.08 2.61
N PRO A 555 -2.47 -19.59 1.61
CA PRO A 555 -1.89 -20.14 0.39
C PRO A 555 -1.16 -19.10 -0.48
N LYS A 556 -0.10 -19.56 -1.17
CA LYS A 556 0.92 -18.76 -1.89
C LYS A 556 0.36 -17.85 -3.01
N ASN A 557 1.07 -16.75 -3.26
CA ASN A 557 0.70 -15.61 -4.12
C ASN A 557 0.40 -15.95 -5.60
N ASN A 558 -0.66 -15.36 -6.18
CA ASN A 558 -0.74 -15.10 -7.64
C ASN A 558 -1.89 -14.12 -7.99
N TRP A 559 -1.71 -13.23 -8.98
CA TRP A 559 -2.78 -12.35 -9.48
C TRP A 559 -3.98 -13.13 -10.09
N GLN A 560 -3.76 -14.38 -10.51
CA GLN A 560 -4.81 -15.29 -10.96
C GLN A 560 -5.71 -15.81 -9.82
N VAL A 561 -5.27 -15.68 -8.56
CA VAL A 561 -5.95 -16.25 -7.39
C VAL A 561 -7.20 -15.47 -7.00
N THR A 562 -7.31 -14.17 -7.31
CA THR A 562 -8.54 -13.38 -7.10
C THR A 562 -9.76 -13.97 -7.84
N LYS A 563 -9.54 -14.81 -8.86
CA LYS A 563 -10.60 -15.57 -9.57
C LYS A 563 -10.83 -16.98 -8.99
N HIS A 564 -9.82 -17.60 -8.37
CA HIS A 564 -9.91 -18.99 -7.86
C HIS A 564 -10.18 -19.12 -6.34
N GLN A 565 -9.71 -18.20 -5.50
CA GLN A 565 -10.02 -18.22 -4.06
C GLN A 565 -11.42 -17.69 -3.73
N LEU A 566 -11.96 -16.72 -4.49
CA LEU A 566 -13.38 -16.32 -4.41
C LEU A 566 -14.35 -17.37 -5.00
N THR A 567 -13.84 -18.51 -5.48
CA THR A 567 -14.64 -19.61 -6.05
C THR A 567 -14.36 -20.97 -5.43
N SER A 568 -13.55 -21.01 -4.35
CA SER A 568 -13.11 -22.23 -3.67
C SER A 568 -13.10 -22.08 -2.14
N ILE A 569 -14.21 -21.63 -1.55
CA ILE A 569 -14.50 -21.79 -0.11
C ILE A 569 -15.67 -22.78 0.03
N PRO A 570 -15.41 -24.08 0.24
CA PRO A 570 -16.43 -24.98 0.75
C PRO A 570 -16.63 -24.69 2.24
N GLY A 571 -17.75 -24.08 2.63
CA GLY A 571 -18.07 -23.87 4.05
C GLY A 571 -18.88 -22.62 4.43
N LEU A 572 -19.27 -21.76 3.48
CA LEU A 572 -20.05 -20.54 3.79
C LEU A 572 -21.37 -20.43 2.99
N GLU A 573 -22.14 -21.50 2.94
CA GLU A 573 -23.57 -21.44 2.57
C GLU A 573 -24.46 -21.63 3.80
N ARG A 574 -25.58 -20.90 3.83
CA ARG A 574 -26.68 -20.94 4.83
C ARG A 574 -26.36 -20.48 6.27
N SER A 575 -26.45 -19.17 6.51
CA SER A 575 -26.87 -18.65 7.84
C SER A 575 -27.46 -17.22 7.88
N LEU A 576 -27.38 -16.41 6.82
CA LEU A 576 -27.59 -14.94 6.93
C LEU A 576 -28.71 -14.31 6.08
N THR A 577 -29.79 -15.02 5.72
CA THR A 577 -30.90 -14.43 4.91
C THR A 577 -32.34 -14.83 5.28
N GLN A 578 -32.61 -15.48 6.43
CA GLN A 578 -33.97 -16.00 6.72
C GLN A 578 -34.63 -15.53 8.03
N SER A 579 -34.04 -14.61 8.80
CA SER A 579 -34.57 -14.23 10.14
C SER A 579 -35.11 -12.79 10.25
N ALA A 580 -35.51 -12.15 9.13
CA ALA A 580 -35.91 -10.73 9.10
C ALA A 580 -37.32 -10.46 8.52
N LEU A 581 -38.09 -11.49 8.16
CA LEU A 581 -39.40 -11.34 7.51
C LEU A 581 -40.43 -12.37 8.02
N GLU A 582 -40.69 -12.41 9.32
CA GLU A 582 -41.96 -12.90 9.86
C GLU A 582 -42.20 -12.27 11.24
N GLY A 583 -43.29 -11.52 11.36
CA GLY A 583 -43.56 -10.62 12.49
C GLY A 583 -44.92 -9.94 12.39
N GLY A 584 -45.92 -10.65 11.83
CA GLY A 584 -47.32 -10.25 11.82
C GLY A 584 -48.04 -10.87 13.02
N VAL A 585 -48.66 -10.03 13.85
CA VAL A 585 -49.28 -10.45 15.12
C VAL A 585 -50.60 -11.19 14.88
N SER A 586 -50.76 -12.37 15.48
CA SER A 586 -52.07 -12.92 15.85
C SER A 586 -51.96 -13.85 17.05
N LEU A 587 -52.80 -13.62 18.06
CA LEU A 587 -52.89 -14.41 19.30
C LEU A 587 -54.06 -15.39 19.21
N SER A 588 -53.86 -16.67 19.58
CA SER A 588 -54.76 -17.44 20.47
C SER A 588 -54.40 -18.93 20.57
N ASP A 589 -54.06 -19.32 21.81
CA ASP A 589 -54.43 -20.53 22.57
C ASP A 589 -53.99 -21.99 22.26
N ASP A 590 -53.80 -22.68 23.40
CA ASP A 590 -53.82 -24.13 23.71
C ASP A 590 -52.93 -25.15 22.97
N GLY A 591 -51.77 -25.44 23.59
CA GLY A 591 -51.64 -26.57 24.52
C GLY A 591 -51.57 -28.02 23.99
N ALA A 592 -50.36 -28.62 24.05
CA ALA A 592 -50.15 -30.00 24.54
C ALA A 592 -48.66 -30.37 24.72
N SER A 593 -48.40 -31.13 25.79
CA SER A 593 -47.14 -31.76 26.21
C SER A 593 -46.36 -32.57 25.15
N GLY A 594 -45.02 -32.52 25.21
CA GLY A 594 -44.14 -33.48 24.54
C GLY A 594 -42.66 -33.27 24.88
N SER A 595 -42.10 -34.12 25.76
CA SER A 595 -40.72 -34.02 26.24
C SER A 595 -39.69 -34.57 25.24
N GLY A 596 -38.61 -33.81 25.01
CA GLY A 596 -37.45 -34.23 24.21
C GLY A 596 -36.29 -33.26 24.38
N ALA A 597 -35.15 -33.73 24.91
CA ALA A 597 -34.00 -32.89 25.18
C ALA A 597 -33.22 -32.53 23.90
N GLY A 598 -32.78 -31.27 23.75
CA GLY A 598 -31.85 -30.86 22.69
C GLY A 598 -31.98 -29.43 22.17
N LEU A 599 -31.76 -28.41 23.00
CA LEU A 599 -31.67 -27.00 22.55
C LEU A 599 -30.57 -26.24 23.32
N VAL A 600 -29.35 -26.19 22.77
CA VAL A 600 -28.22 -25.39 23.29
C VAL A 600 -27.82 -24.24 22.34
N GLY A 601 -28.63 -23.98 21.30
CA GLY A 601 -28.32 -22.96 20.27
C GLY A 601 -28.88 -21.55 20.53
N GLY A 602 -29.86 -21.39 21.41
CA GLY A 602 -30.62 -20.14 21.54
C GLY A 602 -30.01 -19.09 22.48
N GLU A 603 -29.57 -19.51 23.66
CA GLU A 603 -29.20 -18.59 24.75
C GLU A 603 -27.92 -17.80 24.43
N GLY A 604 -26.88 -18.47 23.89
CA GLY A 604 -25.62 -17.81 23.54
C GLY A 604 -25.76 -16.71 22.49
N LEU A 605 -26.66 -16.86 21.52
CA LEU A 605 -26.94 -15.84 20.50
C LEU A 605 -27.62 -14.59 21.08
N GLU A 606 -28.52 -14.76 22.06
CA GLU A 606 -29.18 -13.63 22.72
C GLU A 606 -28.24 -12.94 23.74
N VAL A 607 -27.38 -13.70 24.44
CA VAL A 607 -26.28 -13.14 25.25
C VAL A 607 -25.34 -12.30 24.40
N GLN A 608 -24.90 -12.83 23.24
CA GLN A 608 -24.04 -12.08 22.31
C GLN A 608 -24.73 -10.80 21.82
N ARG A 609 -25.99 -10.88 21.39
CA ARG A 609 -26.77 -9.72 20.92
C ARG A 609 -26.88 -8.61 21.99
N ARG A 610 -27.10 -8.98 23.25
CA ARG A 610 -27.18 -7.99 24.36
C ARG A 610 -25.80 -7.45 24.75
N ALA A 611 -24.74 -8.26 24.67
CA ALA A 611 -23.37 -7.80 24.86
C ALA A 611 -22.90 -6.81 23.77
N GLU A 612 -23.32 -7.00 22.51
CA GLU A 612 -23.11 -6.04 21.42
C GLU A 612 -23.82 -4.70 21.69
N ALA A 613 -25.00 -4.72 22.30
CA ALA A 613 -25.70 -3.50 22.73
C ALA A 613 -24.93 -2.76 23.85
N VAL A 614 -24.42 -3.47 24.87
CA VAL A 614 -23.55 -2.86 25.90
C VAL A 614 -22.30 -2.23 25.27
N THR A 615 -21.68 -2.93 24.32
CA THR A 615 -20.50 -2.44 23.59
C THR A 615 -20.79 -1.14 22.83
N ARG A 616 -21.98 -1.02 22.22
CA ARG A 616 -22.43 0.21 21.55
C ARG A 616 -22.60 1.38 22.53
N CYS A 617 -23.20 1.14 23.70
CA CYS A 617 -23.33 2.17 24.73
C CYS A 617 -21.98 2.65 25.28
N ILE A 618 -20.96 1.77 25.36
CA ILE A 618 -19.59 2.15 25.73
C ILE A 618 -18.95 3.05 24.64
N GLN A 619 -19.18 2.77 23.36
CA GLN A 619 -18.71 3.62 22.26
C GLN A 619 -19.38 5.01 22.27
N GLU A 620 -20.68 5.07 22.56
CA GLU A 620 -21.43 6.32 22.73
C GLU A 620 -20.91 7.14 23.93
N LEU A 621 -20.63 6.48 25.07
CA LEU A 621 -20.01 7.11 26.23
C LEU A 621 -18.63 7.70 25.88
N TRP A 622 -17.79 6.97 25.13
CA TRP A 622 -16.48 7.46 24.69
C TRP A 622 -16.59 8.67 23.74
N ALA A 623 -17.59 8.68 22.86
CA ALA A 623 -17.87 9.83 21.99
C ALA A 623 -18.36 11.05 22.78
N ALA A 624 -19.19 10.85 23.82
CA ALA A 624 -19.64 11.92 24.71
C ALA A 624 -18.49 12.49 25.57
N ALA A 625 -17.64 11.62 26.12
CA ALA A 625 -16.49 11.98 26.95
C ALA A 625 -15.43 12.77 26.18
N ARG A 626 -15.08 12.36 24.95
CA ARG A 626 -14.12 13.08 24.08
C ARG A 626 -14.55 14.49 23.72
N LEU A 627 -15.85 14.76 23.69
CA LEU A 627 -16.43 16.06 23.30
C LEU A 627 -16.86 16.90 24.52
N GLN A 628 -16.50 16.50 25.75
CA GLN A 628 -16.88 17.15 27.02
C GLN A 628 -18.37 17.55 27.09
N ARG A 629 -19.26 16.70 26.57
CA ARG A 629 -20.70 17.02 26.49
C ARG A 629 -21.40 16.75 27.81
N ASN A 630 -22.40 17.58 28.15
CA ASN A 630 -23.32 17.40 29.30
C ASN A 630 -24.20 16.12 29.24
N LYS A 631 -23.91 15.17 28.34
CA LYS A 631 -24.68 13.94 28.08
C LYS A 631 -24.12 12.68 28.75
N LEU A 632 -23.02 12.78 29.51
CA LEU A 632 -22.50 11.65 30.30
C LEU A 632 -23.57 10.95 31.18
N PRO A 633 -24.47 11.64 31.92
CA PRO A 633 -25.53 10.95 32.66
C PRO A 633 -26.53 10.21 31.77
N GLU A 634 -26.89 10.75 30.61
CA GLU A 634 -27.76 10.06 29.64
C GLU A 634 -27.11 8.75 29.14
N CYS A 635 -25.79 8.77 28.89
CA CYS A 635 -25.02 7.59 28.51
C CYS A 635 -24.94 6.56 29.65
N ALA A 636 -24.74 7.00 30.89
CA ALA A 636 -24.76 6.12 32.06
C ALA A 636 -26.12 5.44 32.27
N ASP A 637 -27.23 6.17 32.11
CA ASP A 637 -28.58 5.61 32.16
C ASP A 637 -28.88 4.63 31.01
N SER A 638 -28.24 4.81 29.85
CA SER A 638 -28.29 3.88 28.71
C SER A 638 -27.52 2.59 29.00
N ILE A 639 -26.31 2.72 29.55
CA ILE A 639 -25.48 1.59 30.01
C ILE A 639 -26.19 0.80 31.09
N ARG A 640 -26.72 1.46 32.14
CA ARG A 640 -27.47 0.80 33.23
C ARG A 640 -28.59 -0.09 32.68
N ARG A 641 -29.48 0.48 31.85
CA ARG A 641 -30.60 -0.27 31.25
C ARG A 641 -30.14 -1.47 30.42
N THR A 642 -29.09 -1.29 29.63
CA THR A 642 -28.59 -2.33 28.72
C THR A 642 -27.89 -3.46 29.49
N VAL A 643 -27.12 -3.12 30.53
CA VAL A 643 -26.49 -4.12 31.42
C VAL A 643 -27.55 -4.84 32.27
N THR A 644 -28.56 -4.15 32.81
CA THR A 644 -29.69 -4.82 33.48
C THR A 644 -30.42 -5.79 32.54
N ALA A 645 -30.64 -5.41 31.28
CA ALA A 645 -31.26 -6.30 30.28
C ALA A 645 -30.37 -7.51 29.92
N LEU A 646 -29.05 -7.36 29.89
CA LEU A 646 -28.11 -8.47 29.72
C LEU A 646 -28.10 -9.40 30.94
N LEU A 647 -28.07 -8.84 32.15
CA LEU A 647 -28.10 -9.58 33.41
C LEU A 647 -29.42 -10.33 33.64
N ALA A 648 -30.53 -9.83 33.11
CA ALA A 648 -31.85 -10.48 33.20
C ALA A 648 -31.96 -11.80 32.40
N LEU A 649 -30.96 -12.16 31.59
CA LEU A 649 -30.86 -13.47 30.95
C LEU A 649 -30.43 -14.58 31.92
N PHE A 650 -29.85 -14.24 33.08
CA PHE A 650 -29.28 -15.21 34.00
C PHE A 650 -30.14 -15.34 35.27
N PRO A 651 -30.53 -16.56 35.69
CA PRO A 651 -31.22 -16.76 36.96
C PRO A 651 -30.29 -16.38 38.13
N GLN A 652 -30.85 -15.87 39.22
CA GLN A 652 -30.05 -15.37 40.37
C GLN A 652 -29.22 -16.45 41.07
N THR A 653 -29.48 -17.73 40.79
CA THR A 653 -28.72 -18.89 41.28
C THR A 653 -28.14 -19.68 40.10
N CYS A 654 -27.11 -19.14 39.45
CA CYS A 654 -26.31 -19.88 38.49
C CYS A 654 -25.46 -20.95 39.21
N THR A 655 -25.30 -22.15 38.64
CA THR A 655 -24.52 -23.24 39.26
C THR A 655 -23.03 -23.21 38.93
N ASP A 656 -22.61 -22.45 37.92
CA ASP A 656 -21.21 -22.27 37.54
C ASP A 656 -20.57 -21.10 38.30
N ALA A 657 -19.58 -21.40 39.14
CA ALA A 657 -18.85 -20.42 39.94
C ALA A 657 -18.05 -19.41 39.09
N ALA A 658 -17.56 -19.81 37.91
CA ALA A 658 -16.83 -18.90 37.02
C ALA A 658 -17.79 -17.89 36.37
N LEU A 659 -18.93 -18.37 35.87
CA LEU A 659 -19.98 -17.50 35.32
C LEU A 659 -20.59 -16.59 36.40
N GLN A 660 -20.78 -17.07 37.64
CA GLN A 660 -21.19 -16.21 38.76
C GLN A 660 -20.20 -15.05 38.99
N GLN A 661 -18.89 -15.32 39.00
CA GLN A 661 -17.88 -14.27 39.19
C GLN A 661 -17.96 -13.21 38.07
N VAL A 662 -18.06 -13.63 36.80
CA VAL A 662 -18.20 -12.72 35.66
C VAL A 662 -19.48 -11.87 35.76
N ILE A 663 -20.59 -12.43 36.26
CA ILE A 663 -21.84 -11.70 36.51
C ILE A 663 -21.68 -10.66 37.64
N VAL A 664 -20.92 -10.96 38.69
CA VAL A 664 -20.59 -10.01 39.78
C VAL A 664 -19.69 -8.89 39.28
N ASP A 665 -18.63 -9.22 38.54
CA ASP A 665 -17.70 -8.25 37.95
C ASP A 665 -18.42 -7.29 36.99
N LEU A 666 -19.34 -7.81 36.16
CA LEU A 666 -20.15 -7.01 35.25
C LEU A 666 -21.07 -6.03 35.99
N ARG A 667 -21.64 -6.44 37.14
CA ARG A 667 -22.45 -5.56 38.01
C ARG A 667 -21.57 -4.45 38.60
N SER A 668 -20.43 -4.80 39.22
CA SER A 668 -19.52 -3.82 39.83
C SER A 668 -19.04 -2.78 38.82
N ALA A 669 -18.53 -3.23 37.67
CA ALA A 669 -18.06 -2.34 36.61
C ALA A 669 -19.16 -1.43 36.05
N SER A 670 -20.42 -1.89 36.02
CA SER A 670 -21.55 -1.05 35.58
C SER A 670 -21.87 0.07 36.56
N GLU A 671 -21.84 -0.21 37.87
CA GLU A 671 -22.04 0.80 38.92
C GLU A 671 -20.87 1.79 38.99
N GLU A 672 -19.63 1.33 38.82
CA GLU A 672 -18.45 2.21 38.73
C GLU A 672 -18.53 3.19 37.54
N VAL A 673 -18.99 2.73 36.37
CA VAL A 673 -19.24 3.62 35.22
C VAL A 673 -20.31 4.66 35.53
N ILE A 674 -21.41 4.26 36.18
CA ILE A 674 -22.50 5.18 36.56
C ILE A 674 -22.00 6.23 37.57
N LEU A 675 -21.25 5.80 38.58
CA LEU A 675 -20.70 6.66 39.63
C LEU A 675 -19.65 7.64 39.06
N ALA A 676 -18.76 7.19 38.17
CA ALA A 676 -17.80 8.04 37.49
C ALA A 676 -18.48 9.11 36.60
N CYS A 677 -19.55 8.74 35.89
CA CYS A 677 -20.33 9.67 35.06
C CYS A 677 -21.14 10.68 35.89
N SER A 678 -21.63 10.29 37.07
CA SER A 678 -22.47 11.12 37.94
C SER A 678 -21.66 12.11 38.79
N SER A 679 -20.44 11.72 39.19
CA SER A 679 -19.57 12.53 40.07
C SER A 679 -18.73 13.59 39.36
N ARG A 680 -18.85 13.73 38.02
CA ARG A 680 -17.91 14.49 37.16
C ARG A 680 -16.44 14.08 37.38
N ALA A 681 -16.21 12.77 37.49
CA ALA A 681 -14.87 12.22 37.68
C ALA A 681 -13.92 12.62 36.52
N PRO A 682 -12.59 12.66 36.76
CA PRO A 682 -11.60 12.83 35.70
C PRO A 682 -11.79 11.84 34.56
N LEU A 683 -11.54 12.26 33.31
CA LEU A 683 -11.77 11.45 32.11
C LEU A 683 -11.03 10.10 32.13
N ASP A 684 -9.87 10.02 32.79
CA ASP A 684 -9.14 8.76 32.97
C ASP A 684 -9.88 7.75 33.86
N GLN A 685 -10.63 8.19 34.87
CA GLN A 685 -11.44 7.31 35.72
C GLN A 685 -12.64 6.76 34.94
N VAL A 686 -13.32 7.61 34.17
CA VAL A 686 -14.41 7.19 33.26
C VAL A 686 -13.90 6.20 32.20
N ARG A 687 -12.68 6.42 31.67
CA ARG A 687 -12.05 5.49 30.71
C ARG A 687 -11.75 4.14 31.34
N ASN A 688 -11.21 4.11 32.56
CA ASN A 688 -10.86 2.87 33.25
C ASN A 688 -12.13 2.05 33.58
N ALA A 689 -13.14 2.65 34.21
CA ALA A 689 -14.41 1.97 34.50
C ALA A 689 -15.09 1.42 33.21
N ALA A 690 -15.06 2.19 32.11
CA ALA A 690 -15.60 1.74 30.83
C ALA A 690 -14.78 0.60 30.19
N TYR A 691 -13.47 0.52 30.46
CA TYR A 691 -12.62 -0.59 30.05
C TYR A 691 -12.92 -1.86 30.85
N ASP A 692 -13.09 -1.75 32.16
CA ASP A 692 -13.43 -2.89 33.01
C ASP A 692 -14.82 -3.45 32.71
N LEU A 693 -15.79 -2.58 32.38
CA LEU A 693 -17.10 -3.00 31.88
C LEU A 693 -17.00 -3.73 30.54
N ALA A 694 -16.16 -3.25 29.61
CA ALA A 694 -15.91 -3.93 28.33
C ALA A 694 -15.22 -5.28 28.52
N LYS A 695 -14.28 -5.38 29.48
CA LYS A 695 -13.60 -6.63 29.85
C LYS A 695 -14.58 -7.66 30.42
N ALA A 696 -15.42 -7.29 31.40
CA ALA A 696 -16.44 -8.17 31.96
C ALA A 696 -17.45 -8.62 30.90
N THR A 697 -17.89 -7.70 30.03
CA THR A 697 -18.79 -8.02 28.89
C THR A 697 -18.16 -9.02 27.93
N LYS A 698 -16.86 -8.87 27.61
CA LYS A 698 -16.14 -9.81 26.75
C LYS A 698 -15.97 -11.19 27.39
N LEU A 699 -15.62 -11.24 28.68
CA LEU A 699 -15.51 -12.50 29.42
C LEU A 699 -16.84 -13.26 29.42
N LEU A 700 -17.97 -12.56 29.61
CA LEU A 700 -19.29 -13.16 29.53
C LEU A 700 -19.55 -13.78 28.15
N VAL A 701 -19.25 -13.08 27.05
CA VAL A 701 -19.43 -13.63 25.69
C VAL A 701 -18.55 -14.86 25.46
N THR A 702 -17.31 -14.89 25.96
CA THR A 702 -16.43 -16.05 25.78
C THR A 702 -16.92 -17.32 26.50
N HIS A 703 -17.73 -17.20 27.57
CA HIS A 703 -18.38 -18.36 28.19
C HIS A 703 -19.48 -19.00 27.33
N PHE A 704 -19.99 -18.30 26.31
CA PHE A 704 -21.09 -18.76 25.44
C PHE A 704 -20.70 -18.92 23.97
N GLN A 705 -19.41 -18.83 23.63
CA GLN A 705 -18.92 -19.17 22.29
C GLN A 705 -18.68 -20.69 22.18
N PRO A 706 -19.11 -21.35 21.08
CA PRO A 706 -18.76 -22.75 20.85
C PRO A 706 -17.25 -22.88 20.65
N SER A 707 -16.67 -23.93 21.24
CA SER A 707 -15.24 -24.27 21.19
C SER A 707 -14.77 -24.68 19.79
#